data_AF-A0A4S4CEZ4-F1
#
_entry.id   AF-A0A4S4CEZ4-F1
#
_cell.length_a   1.000
_cell.length_b   1.000
_cell.length_c   1.000
_cell.angle_alpha   90.00
_cell.angle_beta   90.00
_cell.angle_gamma   90.00
#
_symmetry.space_group_name_H-M   'P 1'
#
loop_
_entity.id
_entity.type
_entity.pdbx_description
1 polymer ?
#
loop_
_entity_poly.entity_id
_entity_poly.type
_entity_poly.pdbx_seq_one_letter_code
_entity_poly.pdbx_strand_id
1 'polypeptide(L)'
;MPATPSRLRPPLTLTLLLGGLFGAGAARANAAEDAVLASFLTQPVSGLGGMMSPMAWGCGALFGIPDPGTQTILDMHMNWHCTYDDTINPALGRFPNDGNRFFGFHRQFLYTFNTYRQGQGLPFVQTWMPFPNAVIPLGHGSRPDNTTCPSTPIATTVPMRWNIGCTSLPNSQRLPAAGGTLNPAVTTIEDYGNGLVPWHNGAHVAMANSGSPNGASCAGARDIECVTTAPKDPMFFRFHNFVNDLQDELLTYQDTDVMVVFDKSGSMSLPNGTGTDTRLNSAKAAASLFADLLRDASNNRVGLLSFSTAASPSPEMPLTLASSAPAAMTTALAGISAGGSTSIGGGLLGAVTALNASSNPHKAILLLTDGVENTAPMISDAVGRAPTQLNDTHVCAVGFGTPGSLDGPKLRDLAERQGGAYRSDADPLTLKKYFVECFADIFDTFTGKDPIGTLAAGQQGSAPTVHVASGDGEVVFVSSWDKPVPPGSLRLSVTSPSGTAVNLNSPDVESRFGPTWHIVRIRTPYLQERDGRWTARLTRPMRSFVNGFMPDAFRNTAVGTAIYGQQLTQLCADPCKRTLYYEEARPSLVHGGHNSALYPAMINAKKAGITPVIDRVATPDDFAAALKRGGYDLIVASILPDSPRQAYDELLGKWACTEKGPKIILNDVRKEGGEVALRCLGALRAGAVGVDVMKGDGSVFSGSVGFAAMSMPGMPASTATFQTTGAAGTGTPGVARPGAVIVSRSAVNANSPATAQRYFIESLASGTARVRPFTYRSPNYTGESLHPAFHIPEIYIPIGGFDKVTATVTVTRPLESQSRILARADLREGGGLSGDPLSLRQAADLRTNPKQSVGAIKTETLTFPLNDAGQDGDTSADDRYWEVALPEKIAQFDGDYTFHAYFTICRGTLCFDREAQQTVVVDAKPDPAASKVQVTQAAGVQGVATVLYTPLDASGLSLGPDRQSQLRFTGSKGVSVKDVRSVDAAGTYAITASYDPLNTNPTLSVAPFGRPGDALEIKLR
;
A
#
# COMPACT_ATOMS: atom_id res chain seq x y z
N MET A 1 51.94 -4.21 -21.40
CA MET A 1 51.72 -5.03 -22.62
C MET A 1 51.91 -6.49 -22.26
N PRO A 2 51.22 -7.46 -22.90
CA PRO A 2 49.77 -7.55 -23.13
C PRO A 2 49.28 -8.95 -22.60
N ALA A 3 48.12 -9.56 -22.89
CA ALA A 3 46.92 -9.21 -23.68
C ALA A 3 45.66 -9.93 -23.10
N THR A 4 44.48 -9.45 -23.47
CA THR A 4 43.22 -10.23 -23.64
C THR A 4 42.78 -10.10 -25.12
N PRO A 5 41.62 -10.61 -25.57
CA PRO A 5 41.19 -12.02 -25.65
C PRO A 5 40.72 -12.39 -27.09
N SER A 6 40.28 -13.63 -27.37
CA SER A 6 39.42 -13.88 -28.55
C SER A 6 38.42 -15.06 -28.46
N ARG A 7 37.27 -14.77 -29.07
CA ARG A 7 36.03 -15.53 -29.33
C ARG A 7 36.16 -16.97 -29.84
N LEU A 8 35.12 -17.78 -29.62
CA LEU A 8 34.65 -18.80 -30.58
C LEU A 8 33.11 -18.97 -30.50
N ARG A 9 32.49 -19.37 -31.62
CA ARG A 9 31.03 -19.49 -31.85
C ARG A 9 30.55 -20.96 -31.68
N PRO A 10 29.25 -21.21 -31.44
CA PRO A 10 28.65 -22.54 -31.63
C PRO A 10 28.37 -22.85 -33.14
N PRO A 11 28.19 -24.13 -33.52
CA PRO A 11 28.13 -24.57 -34.92
C PRO A 11 26.71 -24.60 -35.54
N LEU A 12 26.68 -24.84 -36.85
CA LEU A 12 25.52 -24.74 -37.75
C LEU A 12 24.63 -26.00 -37.85
N THR A 13 23.33 -25.73 -38.05
CA THR A 13 22.31 -26.45 -38.87
C THR A 13 22.41 -27.96 -39.13
N LEU A 14 21.28 -28.65 -38.88
CA LEU A 14 20.81 -29.72 -39.77
C LEU A 14 19.38 -29.41 -40.20
N THR A 15 19.16 -29.24 -41.51
CA THR A 15 17.86 -28.91 -42.11
C THR A 15 17.22 -30.19 -42.66
N LEU A 16 15.96 -30.45 -42.34
CA LEU A 16 15.16 -31.45 -43.04
C LEU A 16 13.70 -30.98 -43.13
N LEU A 17 13.23 -30.76 -44.36
CA LEU A 17 11.86 -30.32 -44.63
C LEU A 17 10.89 -31.49 -44.45
N LEU A 18 9.74 -31.19 -43.82
CA LEU A 18 8.45 -31.78 -44.17
C LEU A 18 7.38 -30.71 -43.96
N GLY A 19 7.02 -30.04 -45.05
CA GLY A 19 5.99 -29.00 -45.04
C GLY A 19 4.59 -29.59 -45.21
N GLY A 20 3.62 -29.07 -44.46
CA GLY A 20 2.22 -29.41 -44.60
C GLY A 20 1.38 -28.88 -43.44
N LEU A 21 0.44 -27.97 -43.72
CA LEU A 21 -0.64 -27.53 -42.82
C LEU A 21 -0.24 -26.72 -41.57
N PHE A 22 0.47 -25.60 -41.76
CA PHE A 22 0.23 -24.39 -40.95
C PHE A 22 -0.27 -23.27 -41.86
N GLY A 23 -1.58 -23.34 -42.13
CA GLY A 23 -2.34 -22.41 -42.96
C GLY A 23 -3.44 -21.68 -42.19
N ALA A 24 -3.23 -21.40 -40.91
CA ALA A 24 -4.01 -20.42 -40.16
C ALA A 24 -3.21 -19.12 -40.18
N GLY A 25 -3.57 -18.20 -41.10
CA GLY A 25 -2.85 -16.96 -41.28
C GLY A 25 -2.95 -16.03 -40.07
N ALA A 26 -2.03 -15.09 -39.97
CA ALA A 26 -2.10 -13.97 -39.03
C ALA A 26 -3.32 -13.08 -39.34
N ALA A 27 -4.48 -13.45 -38.82
CA ALA A 27 -5.58 -12.53 -38.63
C ALA A 27 -5.13 -11.50 -37.58
N ARG A 28 -5.30 -10.21 -37.89
CA ARG A 28 -4.93 -9.10 -36.99
C ARG A 28 -5.63 -9.28 -35.65
N ALA A 29 -4.88 -9.29 -34.55
CA ALA A 29 -5.45 -9.20 -33.20
C ALA A 29 -6.35 -7.95 -33.05
N ASN A 30 -5.97 -6.87 -33.73
CA ASN A 30 -6.63 -5.56 -33.72
C ASN A 30 -8.06 -5.58 -34.26
N ALA A 31 -8.43 -6.55 -35.12
CA ALA A 31 -9.78 -6.57 -35.68
C ALA A 31 -10.86 -6.75 -34.60
N ALA A 32 -10.53 -7.38 -33.47
CA ALA A 32 -11.41 -7.50 -32.32
C ALA A 32 -11.46 -6.20 -31.49
N GLU A 33 -10.31 -5.57 -31.23
CA GLU A 33 -10.22 -4.27 -30.53
C GLU A 33 -10.97 -3.15 -31.29
N ASP A 34 -10.68 -2.99 -32.59
CA ASP A 34 -11.36 -2.02 -33.47
C ASP A 34 -12.89 -2.28 -33.53
N ALA A 35 -13.32 -3.55 -33.58
CA ALA A 35 -14.74 -3.91 -33.65
C ALA A 35 -15.48 -3.65 -32.32
N VAL A 36 -14.86 -3.99 -31.18
CA VAL A 36 -15.41 -3.70 -29.84
C VAL A 36 -15.48 -2.19 -29.64
N LEU A 37 -14.46 -1.44 -30.06
CA LEU A 37 -14.46 0.02 -29.98
C LEU A 37 -15.55 0.65 -30.87
N ALA A 38 -15.66 0.24 -32.13
CA ALA A 38 -16.72 0.71 -33.03
C ALA A 38 -18.13 0.40 -32.48
N SER A 39 -18.30 -0.78 -31.85
CA SER A 39 -19.57 -1.15 -31.20
C SER A 39 -19.83 -0.32 -29.93
N PHE A 40 -18.80 -0.05 -29.11
CA PHE A 40 -18.91 0.81 -27.93
C PHE A 40 -19.37 2.22 -28.26
N LEU A 41 -18.73 2.87 -29.24
CA LEU A 41 -19.03 4.25 -29.65
C LEU A 41 -20.48 4.43 -30.15
N THR A 42 -21.12 3.35 -30.62
CA THR A 42 -22.51 3.33 -31.10
C THR A 42 -23.53 2.86 -30.08
N GLN A 43 -23.11 2.48 -28.86
CA GLN A 43 -24.05 2.17 -27.79
C GLN A 43 -24.79 3.45 -27.34
N PRO A 44 -26.09 3.36 -27.01
CA PRO A 44 -26.80 4.48 -26.40
C PRO A 44 -26.30 4.69 -24.96
N VAL A 45 -26.13 5.95 -24.55
CA VAL A 45 -25.77 6.34 -23.18
C VAL A 45 -26.72 5.71 -22.15
N SER A 46 -28.02 5.69 -22.45
CA SER A 46 -29.07 5.08 -21.62
C SER A 46 -29.01 3.55 -21.52
N GLY A 47 -28.25 2.87 -22.38
CA GLY A 47 -28.00 1.43 -22.31
C GLY A 47 -26.81 1.02 -21.45
N LEU A 48 -25.98 1.99 -21.03
CA LEU A 48 -24.76 1.77 -20.26
C LEU A 48 -24.93 2.39 -18.86
N GLY A 49 -25.42 1.57 -17.93
CA GLY A 49 -25.82 2.00 -16.59
C GLY A 49 -24.71 2.77 -15.85
N GLY A 50 -25.03 3.97 -15.40
CA GLY A 50 -24.15 4.80 -14.57
C GLY A 50 -23.41 5.92 -15.31
N MET A 51 -23.59 6.12 -16.63
CA MET A 51 -23.19 7.39 -17.24
C MET A 51 -23.99 8.57 -16.69
N MET A 52 -23.40 9.77 -16.71
CA MET A 52 -24.02 10.96 -16.14
C MET A 52 -25.38 11.27 -16.79
N SER A 53 -26.26 11.84 -15.97
CA SER A 53 -27.45 12.57 -16.42
C SER A 53 -27.01 13.64 -17.43
N PRO A 54 -27.87 14.03 -18.38
CA PRO A 54 -27.49 14.86 -19.51
C PRO A 54 -26.62 16.06 -19.16
N MET A 55 -25.46 16.18 -19.84
CA MET A 55 -24.75 17.45 -19.87
C MET A 55 -25.69 18.54 -20.40
N ALA A 56 -25.49 19.78 -19.95
CA ALA A 56 -26.22 20.92 -20.48
C ALA A 56 -26.16 20.89 -22.02
N TRP A 57 -27.32 20.86 -22.66
CA TRP A 57 -27.48 20.65 -24.11
C TRP A 57 -27.15 21.95 -24.87
N GLY A 58 -25.91 22.42 -24.75
CA GLY A 58 -25.45 23.70 -25.27
C GLY A 58 -25.31 23.75 -26.79
N CYS A 59 -25.15 22.58 -27.44
CA CYS A 59 -24.81 22.48 -28.86
C CYS A 59 -25.73 21.60 -29.71
N GLY A 60 -26.74 20.94 -29.15
CA GLY A 60 -27.53 19.95 -29.91
C GLY A 60 -28.21 20.51 -31.17
N ALA A 61 -28.65 21.76 -31.12
CA ALA A 61 -29.21 22.48 -32.27
C ALA A 61 -28.18 22.87 -33.35
N LEU A 62 -26.87 22.95 -33.01
CA LEU A 62 -25.80 23.30 -33.95
C LEU A 62 -25.32 22.10 -34.79
N PHE A 63 -25.37 20.89 -34.21
CA PHE A 63 -24.82 19.67 -34.82
C PHE A 63 -25.87 18.56 -35.06
N GLY A 64 -27.14 18.81 -34.77
CA GLY A 64 -28.22 17.83 -34.93
C GLY A 64 -28.15 16.66 -33.93
N ILE A 65 -27.47 16.86 -32.79
CA ILE A 65 -27.25 15.82 -31.79
C ILE A 65 -28.58 15.54 -31.06
N PRO A 66 -29.00 14.26 -30.92
CA PRO A 66 -30.28 13.89 -30.30
C PRO A 66 -30.47 14.37 -28.86
N ASP A 67 -31.70 14.19 -28.36
CA ASP A 67 -31.97 14.28 -26.93
C ASP A 67 -31.01 13.35 -26.17
N PRO A 68 -30.32 13.85 -25.14
CA PRO A 68 -29.41 13.07 -24.28
C PRO A 68 -29.87 11.67 -23.84
N GLY A 69 -31.17 11.39 -23.70
CA GLY A 69 -31.66 10.03 -23.44
C GLY A 69 -31.46 9.02 -24.59
N THR A 70 -31.15 9.52 -25.79
CA THR A 70 -30.99 8.78 -27.06
C THR A 70 -29.63 8.98 -27.73
N GLN A 71 -28.74 9.76 -27.14
CA GLN A 71 -27.37 9.96 -27.63
C GLN A 71 -26.57 8.65 -27.60
N THR A 72 -25.72 8.45 -28.61
CA THR A 72 -24.65 7.45 -28.56
C THR A 72 -23.48 7.93 -27.70
N ILE A 73 -22.57 7.03 -27.35
CA ILE A 73 -21.32 7.41 -26.65
C ILE A 73 -20.51 8.43 -27.45
N LEU A 74 -20.49 8.31 -28.79
CA LEU A 74 -19.82 9.28 -29.65
C LEU A 74 -20.51 10.66 -29.62
N ASP A 75 -21.84 10.70 -29.63
CA ASP A 75 -22.62 11.94 -29.53
C ASP A 75 -22.37 12.67 -28.20
N MET A 76 -22.31 11.91 -27.09
CA MET A 76 -22.00 12.45 -25.77
C MET A 76 -20.59 13.08 -25.73
N HIS A 77 -19.60 12.41 -26.32
CA HIS A 77 -18.23 12.91 -26.44
C HIS A 77 -18.19 14.22 -27.24
N MET A 78 -18.84 14.28 -28.41
CA MET A 78 -18.98 15.51 -29.19
C MET A 78 -19.63 16.65 -28.40
N ASN A 79 -20.71 16.35 -27.67
CA ASN A 79 -21.44 17.36 -26.92
C ASN A 79 -20.63 17.90 -25.73
N TRP A 80 -19.77 17.10 -25.09
CA TRP A 80 -18.85 17.59 -24.07
C TRP A 80 -17.90 18.65 -24.63
N HIS A 81 -17.14 18.32 -25.68
CA HIS A 81 -16.17 19.24 -26.28
C HIS A 81 -16.86 20.54 -26.75
N CYS A 82 -17.98 20.44 -27.47
CA CYS A 82 -18.68 21.64 -27.96
C CYS A 82 -19.21 22.54 -26.84
N THR A 83 -19.56 21.97 -25.68
CA THR A 83 -20.09 22.75 -24.55
C THR A 83 -18.99 23.45 -23.78
N TYR A 84 -17.77 22.89 -23.67
CA TYR A 84 -16.74 23.35 -22.71
C TYR A 84 -15.44 23.89 -23.32
N ASP A 85 -15.25 23.84 -24.64
CA ASP A 85 -14.13 24.53 -25.31
C ASP A 85 -14.55 25.97 -25.70
N ASP A 86 -13.90 26.95 -25.07
CA ASP A 86 -14.15 28.38 -25.29
C ASP A 86 -13.74 28.87 -26.70
N THR A 87 -12.94 28.08 -27.42
CA THR A 87 -12.62 28.32 -28.83
C THR A 87 -13.72 27.82 -29.78
N ILE A 88 -14.65 26.97 -29.34
CA ILE A 88 -15.77 26.47 -30.16
C ILE A 88 -16.97 27.40 -30.07
N ASN A 89 -17.42 27.75 -28.86
CA ASN A 89 -18.61 28.57 -28.66
C ASN A 89 -18.33 29.76 -27.73
N PRO A 90 -17.69 30.85 -28.24
CA PRO A 90 -17.37 32.03 -27.45
C PRO A 90 -18.59 32.73 -26.83
N ALA A 91 -19.80 32.45 -27.31
CA ALA A 91 -21.04 33.02 -26.79
C ALA A 91 -21.53 32.36 -25.48
N LEU A 92 -21.06 31.15 -25.16
CA LEU A 92 -21.28 30.52 -23.85
C LEU A 92 -20.24 30.97 -22.80
N GLY A 93 -19.05 31.37 -23.26
CA GLY A 93 -17.91 31.69 -22.40
C GLY A 93 -17.31 30.44 -21.73
N ARG A 94 -16.27 30.67 -20.94
CA ARG A 94 -15.65 29.63 -20.10
C ARG A 94 -16.55 29.31 -18.92
N PHE A 95 -16.89 28.05 -18.69
CA PHE A 95 -17.81 27.70 -17.61
C PHE A 95 -17.06 27.68 -16.27
N PRO A 96 -17.75 27.88 -15.13
CA PRO A 96 -17.15 27.63 -13.83
C PRO A 96 -16.84 26.13 -13.66
N ASN A 97 -15.64 25.86 -13.14
CA ASN A 97 -15.09 24.53 -12.83
C ASN A 97 -14.80 23.65 -14.06
N ASP A 98 -14.21 24.19 -15.12
CA ASP A 98 -13.92 23.48 -16.37
C ASP A 98 -12.84 22.39 -16.22
N GLY A 99 -11.78 22.65 -15.46
CA GLY A 99 -10.74 21.66 -15.15
C GLY A 99 -11.31 20.47 -14.37
N ASN A 100 -12.21 20.72 -13.43
CA ASN A 100 -12.91 19.64 -12.71
C ASN A 100 -13.87 18.86 -13.63
N ARG A 101 -14.63 19.55 -14.50
CA ARG A 101 -15.52 18.90 -15.49
C ARG A 101 -14.77 18.04 -16.49
N PHE A 102 -13.58 18.49 -16.90
CA PHE A 102 -12.66 17.75 -17.77
C PHE A 102 -12.31 16.41 -17.14
N PHE A 103 -11.79 16.41 -15.92
CA PHE A 103 -11.40 15.18 -15.23
C PHE A 103 -12.59 14.26 -14.92
N GLY A 104 -13.69 14.80 -14.38
CA GLY A 104 -14.90 14.00 -14.08
C GLY A 104 -15.49 13.33 -15.33
N PHE A 105 -15.37 13.96 -16.50
CA PHE A 105 -15.74 13.34 -17.78
C PHE A 105 -14.83 12.16 -18.14
N HIS A 106 -13.50 12.33 -18.05
CA HIS A 106 -12.52 11.30 -18.39
C HIS A 106 -12.70 10.05 -17.52
N ARG A 107 -12.87 10.24 -16.20
CA ARG A 107 -13.11 9.17 -15.23
C ARG A 107 -14.33 8.33 -15.60
N GLN A 108 -15.46 8.98 -15.86
CA GLN A 108 -16.71 8.30 -16.24
C GLN A 108 -16.62 7.62 -17.61
N PHE A 109 -15.97 8.25 -18.59
CA PHE A 109 -15.84 7.72 -19.95
C PHE A 109 -15.05 6.40 -19.95
N LEU A 110 -13.91 6.38 -19.27
CA LEU A 110 -13.05 5.20 -19.14
C LEU A 110 -13.64 4.08 -18.30
N TYR A 111 -14.25 4.41 -17.17
CA TYR A 111 -14.96 3.44 -16.35
C TYR A 111 -16.00 2.68 -17.20
N THR A 112 -16.80 3.41 -17.98
CA THR A 112 -17.84 2.80 -18.81
C THR A 112 -17.26 1.95 -19.95
N PHE A 113 -16.13 2.37 -20.55
CA PHE A 113 -15.42 1.58 -21.56
C PHE A 113 -14.87 0.27 -20.98
N ASN A 114 -14.24 0.31 -19.80
CA ASN A 114 -13.74 -0.88 -19.12
C ASN A 114 -14.87 -1.84 -18.71
N THR A 115 -16.00 -1.34 -18.20
CA THR A 115 -17.20 -2.16 -17.93
C THR A 115 -17.73 -2.82 -19.21
N TYR A 116 -17.77 -2.08 -20.33
CA TYR A 116 -18.22 -2.64 -21.60
C TYR A 116 -17.26 -3.73 -22.13
N ARG A 117 -15.94 -3.48 -22.13
CA ARG A 117 -14.88 -4.44 -22.51
C ARG A 117 -14.96 -5.73 -21.70
N GLN A 118 -15.07 -5.60 -20.38
CA GLN A 118 -15.27 -6.70 -19.44
C GLN A 118 -16.51 -7.54 -19.80
N GLY A 119 -17.62 -6.89 -20.17
CA GLY A 119 -18.83 -7.53 -20.67
C GLY A 119 -18.66 -8.34 -21.97
N GLN A 120 -17.64 -8.03 -22.77
CA GLN A 120 -17.22 -8.80 -23.95
C GLN A 120 -16.13 -9.85 -23.66
N GLY A 121 -15.65 -9.94 -22.40
CA GLY A 121 -14.57 -10.84 -21.99
C GLY A 121 -13.16 -10.33 -22.24
N LEU A 122 -12.99 -9.04 -22.54
CA LEU A 122 -11.69 -8.38 -22.69
C LEU A 122 -11.17 -7.82 -21.35
N PRO A 123 -9.84 -7.72 -21.16
CA PRO A 123 -9.25 -7.04 -20.00
C PRO A 123 -9.51 -5.53 -20.04
N PHE A 124 -9.28 -4.88 -18.91
CA PHE A 124 -9.28 -3.41 -18.82
C PHE A 124 -8.18 -2.81 -19.71
N VAL A 125 -8.38 -1.56 -20.13
CA VAL A 125 -7.40 -0.83 -20.92
C VAL A 125 -6.21 -0.40 -20.05
N GLN A 126 -5.00 -0.86 -20.37
CA GLN A 126 -3.76 -0.37 -19.76
C GLN A 126 -3.49 1.08 -20.20
N THR A 127 -2.87 1.89 -19.34
CA THR A 127 -2.40 3.23 -19.72
C THR A 127 -1.33 3.14 -20.82
N TRP A 128 -1.23 4.17 -21.65
CA TRP A 128 -0.06 4.39 -22.50
C TRP A 128 0.54 5.76 -22.19
N MET A 129 1.86 5.83 -22.01
CA MET A 129 2.54 7.08 -21.66
C MET A 129 3.09 7.79 -22.91
N PRO A 130 2.61 9.02 -23.22
CA PRO A 130 3.07 9.79 -24.37
C PRO A 130 4.46 10.41 -24.12
N PHE A 131 5.53 9.79 -24.64
CA PHE A 131 6.87 10.37 -24.60
C PHE A 131 7.72 9.99 -25.84
N PRO A 132 8.80 10.73 -26.16
CA PRO A 132 9.69 10.40 -27.27
C PRO A 132 10.28 8.99 -27.11
N ASN A 133 10.24 8.19 -28.18
CA ASN A 133 10.57 6.75 -28.20
C ASN A 133 9.57 5.78 -27.53
N ALA A 134 8.45 6.23 -26.94
CA ALA A 134 7.40 5.33 -26.45
C ALA A 134 6.87 4.41 -27.57
N VAL A 135 6.59 3.14 -27.26
CA VAL A 135 6.01 2.19 -28.23
C VAL A 135 4.49 2.38 -28.28
N ILE A 136 3.94 2.63 -29.47
CA ILE A 136 2.48 2.69 -29.69
C ILE A 136 2.00 1.25 -29.95
N PRO A 137 1.28 0.58 -29.03
CA PRO A 137 1.16 -0.86 -29.05
C PRO A 137 0.25 -1.32 -30.19
N LEU A 138 -0.88 -0.63 -30.35
CA LEU A 138 -1.94 -0.96 -31.30
C LEU A 138 -1.83 -0.12 -32.57
N GLY A 139 -1.78 -0.80 -33.71
CA GLY A 139 -1.91 -0.22 -35.04
C GLY A 139 -3.34 0.18 -35.36
N HIS A 140 -3.50 1.29 -36.06
CA HIS A 140 -4.81 1.84 -36.48
C HIS A 140 -4.71 2.48 -37.87
N GLY A 141 -5.70 2.25 -38.74
CA GLY A 141 -5.68 2.72 -40.12
C GLY A 141 -4.47 2.18 -40.91
N SER A 142 -3.51 3.06 -41.23
CA SER A 142 -2.23 2.70 -41.87
C SER A 142 -1.05 2.56 -40.89
N ARG A 143 -1.23 2.83 -39.60
CA ARG A 143 -0.19 2.68 -38.57
C ARG A 143 -0.01 1.20 -38.20
N PRO A 144 1.20 0.62 -38.28
CA PRO A 144 1.48 -0.73 -37.78
C PRO A 144 1.42 -0.83 -36.25
N ASP A 145 1.29 -2.06 -35.74
CA ASP A 145 1.50 -2.38 -34.33
C ASP A 145 2.93 -2.04 -33.88
N ASN A 146 3.09 -1.74 -32.59
CA ASN A 146 4.36 -1.41 -31.95
C ASN A 146 5.15 -0.30 -32.68
N THR A 147 4.45 0.71 -33.21
CA THR A 147 5.09 1.86 -33.88
C THR A 147 5.80 2.73 -32.84
N THR A 148 7.13 2.84 -32.91
CA THR A 148 7.92 3.68 -32.00
C THR A 148 7.68 5.17 -32.25
N CYS A 149 7.41 5.93 -31.19
CA CYS A 149 7.36 7.39 -31.23
C CYS A 149 8.71 7.99 -31.67
N PRO A 150 8.73 9.09 -32.45
CA PRO A 150 9.98 9.77 -32.84
C PRO A 150 10.84 10.20 -31.64
N SER A 151 12.16 10.14 -31.81
CA SER A 151 13.14 10.38 -30.73
C SER A 151 13.36 11.86 -30.37
N THR A 152 12.89 12.78 -31.22
CA THR A 152 12.96 14.23 -30.99
C THR A 152 11.54 14.83 -30.95
N PRO A 153 11.26 15.77 -30.03
CA PRO A 153 10.03 16.57 -30.11
C PRO A 153 9.98 17.30 -31.45
N ILE A 154 9.00 17.00 -32.29
CA ILE A 154 9.06 17.34 -33.72
C ILE A 154 8.95 18.85 -33.94
N ALA A 155 10.07 19.46 -34.29
CA ALA A 155 10.11 20.73 -35.00
C ALA A 155 9.69 20.53 -36.47
N THR A 156 8.38 20.69 -36.72
CA THR A 156 7.74 21.14 -37.98
C THR A 156 8.05 20.44 -39.31
N THR A 157 8.82 19.35 -39.35
CA THR A 157 9.36 18.77 -40.61
C THR A 157 9.01 17.30 -40.88
N VAL A 158 8.40 16.59 -39.94
CA VAL A 158 7.79 15.26 -40.17
C VAL A 158 6.30 15.44 -40.45
N PRO A 159 5.69 14.74 -41.43
CA PRO A 159 4.24 14.83 -41.66
C PRO A 159 3.44 14.47 -40.40
N MET A 160 2.43 15.29 -40.05
CA MET A 160 1.63 15.15 -38.82
C MET A 160 1.04 13.74 -38.58
N ARG A 161 0.85 12.96 -39.65
CA ARG A 161 0.40 11.54 -39.61
C ARG A 161 1.16 10.65 -38.63
N TRP A 162 2.40 11.00 -38.25
CA TRP A 162 3.27 10.18 -37.40
C TRP A 162 3.55 10.76 -36.00
N ASN A 163 2.99 11.92 -35.66
CA ASN A 163 3.18 12.51 -34.33
C ASN A 163 1.91 12.35 -33.49
N ILE A 164 1.69 11.15 -32.93
CA ILE A 164 0.44 10.72 -32.27
C ILE A 164 0.39 11.23 -30.81
N GLY A 165 0.68 12.52 -30.60
CA GLY A 165 0.85 13.08 -29.26
C GLY A 165 2.08 12.50 -28.55
N CYS A 166 3.14 12.16 -29.28
CA CYS A 166 4.42 11.63 -28.77
C CYS A 166 5.24 12.68 -28.00
N THR A 167 4.59 13.41 -27.10
CA THR A 167 5.10 14.60 -26.41
C THR A 167 4.98 14.41 -24.92
N SER A 168 6.12 14.30 -24.25
CA SER A 168 6.23 14.26 -22.79
C SER A 168 5.34 15.30 -22.09
N LEU A 169 4.75 14.92 -20.95
CA LEU A 169 4.01 15.83 -20.08
C LEU A 169 4.79 17.15 -19.86
N PRO A 170 4.18 18.34 -20.03
CA PRO A 170 4.88 19.61 -19.92
C PRO A 170 5.53 19.80 -18.53
N ASN A 171 6.67 20.50 -18.47
CA ASN A 171 7.37 20.73 -17.20
C ASN A 171 6.49 21.47 -16.17
N SER A 172 5.57 22.34 -16.61
CA SER A 172 4.59 23.01 -15.76
C SER A 172 3.61 22.06 -15.06
N GLN A 173 3.43 20.84 -15.60
CA GLN A 173 2.53 19.81 -15.08
C GLN A 173 3.26 18.64 -14.38
N ARG A 174 4.59 18.72 -14.26
CA ARG A 174 5.46 17.74 -13.58
C ARG A 174 5.86 18.23 -12.19
N LEU A 175 5.93 17.32 -11.22
CA LEU A 175 6.41 17.61 -9.87
C LEU A 175 7.88 18.08 -9.84
N PRO A 176 8.30 18.91 -8.86
CA PRO A 176 9.69 19.35 -8.74
C PRO A 176 10.66 18.19 -8.47
N ALA A 177 10.22 17.16 -7.72
CA ALA A 177 10.99 15.94 -7.49
C ALA A 177 11.27 15.16 -8.79
N ALA A 178 10.36 15.25 -9.76
CA ALA A 178 10.51 14.72 -11.11
C ALA A 178 11.25 15.67 -12.09
N GLY A 179 11.72 16.84 -11.62
CA GLY A 179 12.41 17.84 -12.44
C GLY A 179 11.50 18.85 -13.16
N GLY A 180 10.20 18.86 -12.82
CA GLY A 180 9.25 19.85 -13.32
C GLY A 180 9.20 21.15 -12.50
N THR A 181 8.17 21.95 -12.77
CA THR A 181 7.92 23.25 -12.14
C THR A 181 6.49 23.39 -11.58
N LEU A 182 5.71 22.31 -11.53
CA LEU A 182 4.43 22.30 -10.83
C LEU A 182 4.65 22.60 -9.35
N ASN A 183 3.87 23.51 -8.76
CA ASN A 183 3.82 23.68 -7.32
C ASN A 183 2.47 23.15 -6.81
N PRO A 184 2.37 21.85 -6.50
CA PRO A 184 1.08 21.22 -6.23
C PRO A 184 0.42 21.74 -4.94
N ALA A 185 1.18 22.39 -4.05
CA ALA A 185 0.67 23.03 -2.84
C ALA A 185 -0.09 24.36 -3.10
N VAL A 186 -0.10 24.87 -4.34
CA VAL A 186 -0.89 26.07 -4.73
C VAL A 186 -1.70 25.88 -6.02
N THR A 187 -1.38 24.88 -6.84
CA THR A 187 -2.15 24.54 -8.05
C THR A 187 -3.37 23.70 -7.66
N THR A 188 -4.57 24.20 -7.93
CA THR A 188 -5.81 23.41 -7.73
C THR A 188 -6.03 22.41 -8.88
N ILE A 189 -6.91 21.43 -8.67
CA ILE A 189 -7.35 20.50 -9.76
C ILE A 189 -7.95 21.28 -10.95
N GLU A 190 -8.66 22.37 -10.65
CA GLU A 190 -9.19 23.28 -11.66
C GLU A 190 -8.06 23.90 -12.51
N ASP A 191 -7.07 24.53 -11.86
CA ASP A 191 -5.94 25.15 -12.55
C ASP A 191 -5.12 24.13 -13.35
N TYR A 192 -4.93 22.93 -12.81
CA TYR A 192 -4.16 21.86 -13.46
C TYR A 192 -4.87 21.35 -14.71
N GLY A 193 -6.16 21.02 -14.61
CA GLY A 193 -6.98 20.59 -15.76
C GLY A 193 -7.01 21.68 -16.83
N ASN A 194 -7.21 22.94 -16.42
CA ASN A 194 -7.19 24.10 -17.32
C ASN A 194 -5.85 24.25 -18.07
N GLY A 195 -4.72 23.98 -17.41
CA GLY A 195 -3.41 23.98 -18.05
C GLY A 195 -3.08 22.71 -18.84
N LEU A 196 -3.85 21.63 -18.70
CA LEU A 196 -3.64 20.34 -19.37
C LEU A 196 -4.42 20.24 -20.70
N VAL A 197 -5.64 20.81 -20.75
CA VAL A 197 -6.54 20.82 -21.92
C VAL A 197 -5.82 21.16 -23.24
N PRO A 198 -4.99 22.22 -23.37
CA PRO A 198 -4.33 22.53 -24.65
C PRO A 198 -3.35 21.44 -25.14
N TRP A 199 -2.67 20.75 -24.22
CA TRP A 199 -1.77 19.64 -24.53
C TRP A 199 -2.57 18.37 -24.89
N HIS A 200 -3.64 18.11 -24.13
CA HIS A 200 -4.59 17.03 -24.36
C HIS A 200 -5.26 17.11 -25.75
N ASN A 201 -5.82 18.26 -26.12
CA ASN A 201 -6.48 18.47 -27.40
C ASN A 201 -5.49 18.35 -28.58
N GLY A 202 -4.22 18.74 -28.35
CA GLY A 202 -3.13 18.47 -29.29
C GLY A 202 -2.93 16.98 -29.60
N ALA A 203 -3.09 16.10 -28.59
CA ALA A 203 -3.03 14.65 -28.76
C ALA A 203 -4.26 14.09 -29.52
N HIS A 204 -5.46 14.66 -29.34
CA HIS A 204 -6.67 14.28 -30.11
C HIS A 204 -6.48 14.54 -31.61
N VAL A 205 -6.06 15.76 -31.99
CA VAL A 205 -5.78 16.14 -33.39
C VAL A 205 -4.72 15.21 -34.00
N ALA A 206 -3.69 14.88 -33.22
CA ALA A 206 -2.63 13.97 -33.60
C ALA A 206 -3.12 12.52 -33.86
N MET A 207 -3.91 11.94 -32.95
CA MET A 207 -4.53 10.62 -33.12
C MET A 207 -5.41 10.59 -34.38
N ALA A 208 -6.32 11.56 -34.53
CA ALA A 208 -7.24 11.65 -35.67
C ALA A 208 -6.52 11.75 -37.04
N ASN A 209 -5.39 12.45 -37.10
CA ASN A 209 -4.59 12.55 -38.33
C ASN A 209 -3.85 11.25 -38.68
N SER A 210 -3.56 10.39 -37.70
CA SER A 210 -2.84 9.13 -37.92
C SER A 210 -3.70 8.01 -38.51
N GLY A 211 -4.99 7.97 -38.17
CA GLY A 211 -5.96 7.00 -38.73
C GLY A 211 -6.39 7.30 -40.18
N SER A 212 -6.07 8.48 -40.71
CA SER A 212 -6.57 8.96 -42.00
C SER A 212 -5.69 8.47 -43.18
N PRO A 213 -6.24 7.72 -44.17
CA PRO A 213 -5.49 7.27 -45.34
C PRO A 213 -4.86 8.41 -46.14
N ASN A 214 -5.47 9.59 -46.11
CA ASN A 214 -5.00 10.81 -46.76
C ASN A 214 -4.38 11.83 -45.79
N GLY A 215 -4.38 11.56 -44.47
CA GLY A 215 -3.65 12.33 -43.45
C GLY A 215 -4.00 13.81 -43.37
N ALA A 216 -5.21 14.16 -43.80
CA ALA A 216 -5.70 15.51 -43.95
C ALA A 216 -7.22 15.57 -43.72
N SER A 217 -7.75 14.78 -42.79
CA SER A 217 -9.16 14.84 -42.38
C SER A 217 -9.44 15.98 -41.39
N CYS A 218 -8.42 16.49 -40.69
CA CYS A 218 -8.50 17.64 -39.77
C CYS A 218 -7.57 18.81 -40.19
N ALA A 219 -7.22 18.93 -41.48
CA ALA A 219 -6.18 19.87 -41.93
C ALA A 219 -6.64 21.34 -41.91
N GLY A 220 -6.55 21.96 -40.73
CA GLY A 220 -6.93 23.36 -40.46
C GLY A 220 -7.82 23.55 -39.22
N ALA A 221 -8.18 22.45 -38.56
CA ALA A 221 -9.25 22.37 -37.57
C ALA A 221 -8.90 22.87 -36.16
N ARG A 222 -9.91 23.40 -35.46
CA ARG A 222 -9.98 23.36 -33.99
C ARG A 222 -10.38 21.96 -33.52
N ASP A 223 -10.20 21.66 -32.24
CA ASP A 223 -10.41 20.33 -31.64
C ASP A 223 -11.73 19.64 -32.08
N ILE A 224 -12.82 20.43 -32.20
CA ILE A 224 -14.15 19.97 -32.63
C ILE A 224 -14.24 19.22 -33.96
N GLU A 225 -13.33 19.43 -34.93
CA GLU A 225 -13.46 18.70 -36.20
C GLU A 225 -12.90 17.27 -36.10
N CYS A 226 -12.18 16.95 -35.02
CA CYS A 226 -11.55 15.65 -34.78
C CYS A 226 -12.25 14.77 -33.73
N VAL A 227 -13.18 15.29 -32.92
CA VAL A 227 -13.84 14.56 -31.82
C VAL A 227 -14.67 13.34 -32.25
N THR A 228 -14.95 13.18 -33.54
CA THR A 228 -15.59 11.99 -34.13
C THR A 228 -14.60 10.96 -34.70
N THR A 229 -13.32 11.32 -34.78
CA THR A 229 -12.27 10.53 -35.44
C THR A 229 -11.24 10.03 -34.43
N ALA A 230 -10.78 10.87 -33.51
CA ALA A 230 -9.83 10.45 -32.47
C ALA A 230 -10.35 9.26 -31.62
N PRO A 231 -11.62 9.21 -31.16
CA PRO A 231 -12.11 8.08 -30.37
C PRO A 231 -12.16 6.73 -31.10
N LYS A 232 -11.97 6.70 -32.43
CA LYS A 232 -11.94 5.46 -33.23
C LYS A 232 -10.58 4.77 -33.22
N ASP A 233 -9.54 5.45 -32.73
CA ASP A 233 -8.22 4.89 -32.54
C ASP A 233 -8.17 4.19 -31.17
N PRO A 234 -7.81 2.89 -31.07
CA PRO A 234 -7.64 2.20 -29.78
C PRO A 234 -6.66 2.88 -28.82
N MET A 235 -5.72 3.70 -29.34
CA MET A 235 -4.80 4.50 -28.53
C MET A 235 -5.53 5.53 -27.65
N PHE A 236 -6.69 6.03 -28.09
CA PHE A 236 -7.47 7.05 -27.40
C PHE A 236 -7.68 6.71 -25.92
N PHE A 237 -8.19 5.52 -25.62
CA PHE A 237 -8.55 5.13 -24.25
C PHE A 237 -7.31 4.88 -23.39
N ARG A 238 -6.21 4.39 -23.97
CA ARG A 238 -4.92 4.24 -23.26
C ARG A 238 -4.35 5.60 -22.84
N PHE A 239 -4.44 6.60 -23.72
CA PHE A 239 -4.03 7.98 -23.44
C PHE A 239 -4.96 8.68 -22.44
N HIS A 240 -6.26 8.41 -22.44
CA HIS A 240 -7.15 9.00 -21.43
C HIS A 240 -6.90 8.39 -20.03
N ASN A 241 -6.48 7.12 -19.94
CA ASN A 241 -6.20 6.50 -18.64
C ASN A 241 -5.01 7.19 -17.95
N PHE A 242 -3.99 7.59 -18.71
CA PHE A 242 -2.92 8.50 -18.25
C PHE A 242 -3.46 9.82 -17.68
N VAL A 243 -4.53 10.39 -18.25
CA VAL A 243 -5.13 11.65 -17.74
C VAL A 243 -5.82 11.43 -16.39
N ASN A 244 -6.47 10.29 -16.17
CA ASN A 244 -7.01 9.92 -14.85
C ASN A 244 -5.88 9.73 -13.83
N ASP A 245 -4.81 8.99 -14.20
CA ASP A 245 -3.65 8.76 -13.33
C ASP A 245 -3.08 10.11 -12.84
N LEU A 246 -2.98 11.13 -13.70
CA LEU A 246 -2.53 12.48 -13.29
C LEU A 246 -3.49 13.20 -12.33
N GLN A 247 -4.80 13.03 -12.47
CA GLN A 247 -5.79 13.63 -11.54
C GLN A 247 -5.60 13.06 -10.14
N ASP A 248 -5.60 11.72 -10.04
CA ASP A 248 -5.56 11.00 -8.78
C ASP A 248 -4.26 11.28 -8.03
N GLU A 249 -3.13 11.41 -8.73
CA GLU A 249 -1.88 11.80 -8.10
C GLU A 249 -1.85 13.26 -7.62
N LEU A 250 -2.42 14.21 -8.37
CA LEU A 250 -2.46 15.61 -7.93
C LEU A 250 -3.37 15.83 -6.72
N LEU A 251 -4.48 15.09 -6.63
CA LEU A 251 -5.40 15.16 -5.47
C LEU A 251 -4.67 14.89 -4.15
N THR A 252 -3.70 13.97 -4.13
CA THR A 252 -2.99 13.59 -2.90
C THR A 252 -2.09 14.68 -2.30
N TYR A 253 -1.81 15.76 -3.06
CA TYR A 253 -1.08 16.95 -2.58
C TYR A 253 -1.97 18.02 -1.95
N GLN A 254 -3.28 17.96 -2.15
CA GLN A 254 -4.19 19.02 -1.73
C GLN A 254 -4.58 18.88 -0.25
N ASP A 255 -5.04 20.00 0.34
CA ASP A 255 -5.74 19.94 1.62
C ASP A 255 -6.95 18.99 1.49
N THR A 256 -7.00 17.98 2.37
CA THR A 256 -7.87 16.82 2.23
C THR A 256 -8.81 16.69 3.43
N ASP A 257 -10.09 16.43 3.17
CA ASP A 257 -11.04 15.93 4.17
C ASP A 257 -11.19 14.42 4.05
N VAL A 258 -10.91 13.68 5.13
CA VAL A 258 -11.13 12.22 5.19
C VAL A 258 -12.32 11.92 6.09
N MET A 259 -13.26 11.11 5.62
CA MET A 259 -14.24 10.47 6.50
C MET A 259 -13.84 9.02 6.75
N VAL A 260 -13.56 8.66 8.01
CA VAL A 260 -13.44 7.27 8.43
C VAL A 260 -14.86 6.73 8.59
N VAL A 261 -15.23 5.76 7.75
CA VAL A 261 -16.59 5.21 7.64
C VAL A 261 -16.58 3.79 8.20
N PHE A 262 -17.11 3.63 9.40
CA PHE A 262 -17.01 2.40 10.17
C PHE A 262 -18.31 1.61 10.23
N ASP A 263 -18.23 0.38 9.76
CA ASP A 263 -19.23 -0.62 10.06
C ASP A 263 -19.31 -0.85 11.57
N LYS A 264 -20.54 -0.85 12.09
CA LYS A 264 -20.90 -1.24 13.46
C LYS A 264 -22.09 -2.18 13.46
N SER A 265 -22.30 -2.93 12.37
CA SER A 265 -23.25 -4.04 12.28
C SER A 265 -23.04 -5.07 13.40
N GLY A 266 -23.99 -6.00 13.53
CA GLY A 266 -23.89 -7.09 14.48
C GLY A 266 -22.72 -8.05 14.21
N SER A 267 -22.27 -8.24 12.96
CA SER A 267 -21.06 -9.03 12.66
C SER A 267 -19.79 -8.46 13.28
N MET A 268 -19.68 -7.14 13.42
CA MET A 268 -18.53 -6.48 14.07
C MET A 268 -18.36 -6.83 15.57
N SER A 269 -19.33 -7.54 16.18
CA SER A 269 -19.22 -8.14 17.52
C SER A 269 -18.40 -9.44 17.57
N LEU A 270 -18.08 -10.03 16.41
CA LEU A 270 -17.30 -11.27 16.30
C LEU A 270 -15.87 -11.14 16.84
N PRO A 271 -15.23 -12.27 17.22
CA PRO A 271 -13.81 -12.30 17.53
C PRO A 271 -12.96 -11.80 16.35
N ASN A 272 -11.91 -11.05 16.65
CA ASN A 272 -10.95 -10.52 15.67
C ASN A 272 -9.90 -11.55 15.18
N GLY A 273 -10.21 -12.85 15.26
CA GLY A 273 -9.31 -13.93 14.91
C GLY A 273 -8.11 -14.17 15.84
N THR A 274 -7.76 -13.24 16.75
CA THR A 274 -6.60 -13.36 17.64
C THR A 274 -6.91 -12.97 19.10
N GLY A 275 -7.02 -13.98 19.97
CA GLY A 275 -7.28 -13.76 21.40
C GLY A 275 -8.77 -13.68 21.72
N THR A 276 -9.17 -12.68 22.51
CA THR A 276 -10.55 -12.51 23.03
C THR A 276 -11.16 -11.16 22.69
N ASP A 277 -10.55 -10.40 21.78
CA ASP A 277 -11.01 -9.05 21.42
C ASP A 277 -11.90 -9.08 20.17
N THR A 278 -12.72 -8.04 19.99
CA THR A 278 -13.72 -7.99 18.91
C THR A 278 -13.19 -7.34 17.64
N ARG A 279 -13.87 -7.62 16.52
CA ARG A 279 -13.58 -6.96 15.25
C ARG A 279 -13.68 -5.43 15.37
N LEU A 280 -14.76 -4.95 16.01
CA LEU A 280 -14.98 -3.53 16.30
C LEU A 280 -13.86 -2.89 17.16
N ASN A 281 -13.29 -3.58 18.15
CA ASN A 281 -12.22 -2.98 18.96
C ASN A 281 -10.90 -2.88 18.18
N SER A 282 -10.64 -3.84 17.29
CA SER A 282 -9.48 -3.79 16.38
C SER A 282 -9.63 -2.66 15.36
N ALA A 283 -10.85 -2.45 14.83
CA ALA A 283 -11.22 -1.30 14.01
C ALA A 283 -10.95 0.03 14.72
N LYS A 284 -11.42 0.18 15.97
CA LYS A 284 -11.18 1.39 16.78
C LYS A 284 -9.68 1.68 16.94
N ALA A 285 -8.88 0.66 17.23
CA ALA A 285 -7.43 0.82 17.34
C ALA A 285 -6.79 1.27 16.01
N ALA A 286 -7.27 0.81 14.87
CA ALA A 286 -6.80 1.24 13.56
C ALA A 286 -7.21 2.69 13.20
N ALA A 287 -8.44 3.12 13.54
CA ALA A 287 -8.84 4.53 13.39
C ALA A 287 -8.02 5.48 14.29
N SER A 288 -7.73 5.09 15.53
CA SER A 288 -6.84 5.87 16.40
C SER A 288 -5.42 5.99 15.81
N LEU A 289 -4.86 4.91 15.25
CA LEU A 289 -3.59 4.96 14.51
C LEU A 289 -3.67 5.93 13.32
N PHE A 290 -4.73 5.87 12.51
CA PHE A 290 -4.90 6.76 11.36
C PHE A 290 -5.01 8.23 11.76
N ALA A 291 -5.72 8.53 12.84
CA ALA A 291 -5.78 9.90 13.37
C ALA A 291 -4.41 10.40 13.85
N ASP A 292 -3.55 9.53 14.40
CA ASP A 292 -2.16 9.85 14.75
C ASP A 292 -1.21 9.97 13.54
N LEU A 293 -1.55 9.45 12.35
CA LEU A 293 -0.71 9.64 11.15
C LEU A 293 -0.78 11.08 10.60
N LEU A 294 -1.90 11.78 10.86
CA LEU A 294 -2.16 13.12 10.38
C LEU A 294 -1.17 14.13 10.97
N ARG A 295 -0.71 15.06 10.13
CA ARG A 295 0.28 16.09 10.48
C ARG A 295 -0.42 17.30 11.11
N ASP A 296 -0.05 17.67 12.34
CA ASP A 296 -0.64 18.83 13.06
C ASP A 296 -0.63 20.13 12.24
N ALA A 297 0.41 20.32 11.42
CA ALA A 297 0.64 21.52 10.63
C ALA A 297 -0.05 21.52 9.25
N SER A 298 -0.94 20.56 8.97
CA SER A 298 -1.73 20.50 7.72
C SER A 298 -3.15 21.04 7.94
N ASN A 299 -3.81 21.56 6.90
CA ASN A 299 -5.23 21.91 6.98
C ASN A 299 -6.15 20.68 6.77
N ASN A 300 -5.55 19.48 6.67
CA ASN A 300 -6.25 18.22 6.55
C ASN A 300 -7.20 18.02 7.72
N ARG A 301 -8.36 17.42 7.44
CA ARG A 301 -9.37 17.12 8.45
C ARG A 301 -9.73 15.65 8.39
N VAL A 302 -10.09 15.09 9.54
CA VAL A 302 -10.69 13.77 9.61
C VAL A 302 -12.01 13.84 10.37
N GLY A 303 -12.99 13.06 9.94
CA GLY A 303 -14.20 12.77 10.67
C GLY A 303 -14.36 11.27 10.90
N LEU A 304 -15.32 10.92 11.75
CA LEU A 304 -15.75 9.55 12.00
C LEU A 304 -17.26 9.50 11.81
N LEU A 305 -17.71 8.59 10.95
CA LEU A 305 -19.11 8.23 10.77
C LEU A 305 -19.24 6.71 10.89
N SER A 306 -20.14 6.24 11.75
CA SER A 306 -20.47 4.81 11.80
C SER A 306 -21.79 4.48 11.09
N PHE A 307 -21.94 3.25 10.62
CA PHE A 307 -23.16 2.74 9.99
C PHE A 307 -23.50 1.32 10.45
N SER A 308 -24.78 1.01 10.49
CA SER A 308 -25.29 -0.37 10.56
C SER A 308 -26.53 -0.50 9.68
N THR A 309 -27.73 -0.60 10.24
CA THR A 309 -28.99 -0.60 9.46
C THR A 309 -29.17 0.68 8.64
N ALA A 310 -28.58 1.78 9.09
CA ALA A 310 -28.36 3.02 8.34
C ALA A 310 -27.06 3.68 8.83
N ALA A 311 -26.60 4.73 8.16
CA ALA A 311 -25.60 5.63 8.73
C ALA A 311 -26.11 6.32 10.01
N SER A 312 -25.21 6.66 10.92
CA SER A 312 -25.54 7.51 12.06
C SER A 312 -26.11 8.86 11.58
N PRO A 313 -27.17 9.41 12.21
CA PRO A 313 -27.81 10.66 11.77
C PRO A 313 -26.89 11.89 11.73
N SER A 314 -25.80 11.84 12.49
CA SER A 314 -24.69 12.79 12.47
C SER A 314 -23.38 12.02 12.67
N PRO A 315 -22.25 12.47 12.08
CA PRO A 315 -20.93 11.91 12.38
C PRO A 315 -20.64 11.92 13.88
N GLU A 316 -20.14 10.81 14.43
CA GLU A 316 -19.65 10.72 15.81
C GLU A 316 -18.48 11.69 16.07
N MET A 317 -17.72 11.99 15.01
CA MET A 317 -16.74 13.06 14.96
C MET A 317 -16.95 13.86 13.66
N PRO A 318 -17.43 15.11 13.75
CA PRO A 318 -17.41 16.04 12.62
C PRO A 318 -16.00 16.24 12.08
N LEU A 319 -15.87 16.72 10.83
CA LEU A 319 -14.57 17.02 10.22
C LEU A 319 -13.74 17.94 11.11
N THR A 320 -12.70 17.37 11.71
CA THR A 320 -11.86 18.00 12.73
C THR A 320 -10.45 18.12 12.18
N LEU A 321 -9.84 19.30 12.35
CA LEU A 321 -8.46 19.58 11.94
C LEU A 321 -7.47 18.55 12.53
N ALA A 322 -6.49 18.13 11.73
CA ALA A 322 -5.46 17.16 12.08
C ALA A 322 -4.90 17.31 13.51
N SER A 323 -4.58 18.54 13.92
CA SER A 323 -4.02 18.84 15.25
C SER A 323 -4.91 18.55 16.46
N SER A 324 -6.23 18.48 16.27
CA SER A 324 -7.19 18.07 17.31
C SER A 324 -7.72 16.64 17.10
N ALA A 325 -7.40 16.01 15.98
CA ALA A 325 -8.01 14.76 15.55
C ALA A 325 -7.78 13.57 16.50
N PRO A 326 -6.58 13.29 17.03
CA PRO A 326 -6.35 12.12 17.89
C PRO A 326 -7.22 12.10 19.16
N ALA A 327 -7.37 13.25 19.81
CA ALA A 327 -8.17 13.38 21.03
C ALA A 327 -9.68 13.29 20.75
N ALA A 328 -10.15 13.92 19.67
CA ALA A 328 -11.53 13.83 19.22
C ALA A 328 -11.90 12.40 18.78
N MET A 329 -11.05 11.74 18.01
CA MET A 329 -11.22 10.36 17.54
C MET A 329 -11.32 9.39 18.72
N THR A 330 -10.41 9.49 19.70
CA THR A 330 -10.45 8.67 20.92
C THR A 330 -11.76 8.83 21.67
N THR A 331 -12.31 10.06 21.73
CA THR A 331 -13.59 10.35 22.39
C THR A 331 -14.78 9.76 21.61
N ALA A 332 -14.81 9.93 20.28
CA ALA A 332 -15.88 9.46 19.42
C ALA A 332 -15.98 7.93 19.37
N LEU A 333 -14.84 7.23 19.30
CA LEU A 333 -14.76 5.76 19.26
C LEU A 333 -15.28 5.10 20.55
N ALA A 334 -15.30 5.81 21.68
CA ALA A 334 -15.77 5.26 22.96
C ALA A 334 -17.27 4.92 22.95
N GLY A 335 -18.09 5.68 22.21
CA GLY A 335 -19.55 5.52 22.15
C GLY A 335 -20.06 4.46 21.16
N ILE A 336 -19.21 3.97 20.25
CA ILE A 336 -19.62 3.05 19.19
C ILE A 336 -19.74 1.62 19.72
N SER A 337 -20.87 0.96 19.47
CA SER A 337 -21.12 -0.45 19.79
C SER A 337 -21.68 -1.19 18.56
N ALA A 338 -21.42 -2.50 18.48
CA ALA A 338 -21.85 -3.36 17.38
C ALA A 338 -23.33 -3.77 17.54
N GLY A 339 -24.11 -3.65 16.46
CA GLY A 339 -25.49 -4.11 16.39
C GLY A 339 -26.27 -3.59 15.19
N GLY A 340 -27.30 -4.35 14.80
CA GLY A 340 -28.10 -4.07 13.60
C GLY A 340 -27.45 -4.61 12.33
N SER A 341 -28.01 -4.23 11.19
CA SER A 341 -27.69 -4.77 9.86
C SER A 341 -26.47 -4.07 9.22
N THR A 342 -26.17 -4.36 7.95
CA THR A 342 -24.99 -3.85 7.23
C THR A 342 -25.40 -3.03 5.99
N SER A 343 -25.39 -1.70 6.11
CA SER A 343 -25.75 -0.72 5.05
C SER A 343 -24.54 0.09 4.58
N ILE A 344 -23.68 -0.54 3.77
CA ILE A 344 -22.45 0.10 3.26
C ILE A 344 -22.78 1.34 2.41
N GLY A 345 -23.79 1.24 1.54
CA GLY A 345 -24.27 2.40 0.76
C GLY A 345 -24.76 3.54 1.65
N GLY A 346 -25.51 3.23 2.71
CA GLY A 346 -25.92 4.22 3.71
C GLY A 346 -24.72 4.96 4.32
N GLY A 347 -23.68 4.22 4.72
CA GLY A 347 -22.41 4.78 5.22
C GLY A 347 -21.73 5.73 4.23
N LEU A 348 -21.60 5.31 2.97
CA LEU A 348 -21.00 6.12 1.89
C LEU A 348 -21.78 7.45 1.67
N LEU A 349 -23.11 7.40 1.67
CA LEU A 349 -23.95 8.58 1.45
C LEU A 349 -23.94 9.57 2.63
N GLY A 350 -23.89 9.06 3.86
CA GLY A 350 -23.68 9.90 5.04
C GLY A 350 -22.30 10.56 5.02
N ALA A 351 -21.27 9.82 4.59
CA ALA A 351 -19.90 10.31 4.52
C ALA A 351 -19.75 11.45 3.50
N VAL A 352 -20.25 11.27 2.28
CA VAL A 352 -20.35 12.31 1.25
C VAL A 352 -21.03 13.56 1.78
N THR A 353 -22.15 13.41 2.48
CA THR A 353 -22.92 14.53 3.03
C THR A 353 -22.09 15.35 4.02
N ALA A 354 -21.31 14.69 4.88
CA ALA A 354 -20.40 15.33 5.82
C ALA A 354 -19.15 15.93 5.13
N LEU A 355 -18.61 15.28 4.10
CA LEU A 355 -17.47 15.74 3.30
C LEU A 355 -17.81 17.02 2.52
N ASN A 356 -19.00 17.09 1.93
CA ASN A 356 -19.50 18.25 1.18
C ASN A 356 -19.79 19.49 2.05
N ALA A 357 -19.77 19.36 3.38
CA ALA A 357 -19.93 20.50 4.30
C ALA A 357 -18.64 21.34 4.46
N SER A 358 -17.51 20.90 3.88
CA SER A 358 -16.19 21.53 4.01
C SER A 358 -15.63 21.95 2.65
N SER A 359 -14.79 22.99 2.64
CA SER A 359 -14.24 23.62 1.43
C SER A 359 -12.89 23.08 0.96
N ASN A 360 -12.28 22.12 1.69
CA ASN A 360 -11.04 21.50 1.23
C ASN A 360 -11.30 20.76 -0.10
N PRO A 361 -10.43 20.88 -1.12
CA PRO A 361 -10.72 20.40 -2.47
C PRO A 361 -10.67 18.87 -2.61
N HIS A 362 -9.80 18.17 -1.88
CA HIS A 362 -9.72 16.71 -1.93
C HIS A 362 -10.62 16.08 -0.86
N LYS A 363 -11.45 15.12 -1.27
CA LYS A 363 -12.36 14.36 -0.40
C LYS A 363 -12.00 12.89 -0.46
N ALA A 364 -11.89 12.26 0.71
CA ALA A 364 -11.60 10.83 0.79
C ALA A 364 -12.50 10.13 1.81
N ILE A 365 -12.78 8.85 1.54
CA ILE A 365 -13.43 7.91 2.45
C ILE A 365 -12.46 6.77 2.73
N LEU A 366 -12.21 6.51 4.02
CA LEU A 366 -11.63 5.24 4.46
C LEU A 366 -12.80 4.38 4.96
N LEU A 367 -13.26 3.46 4.11
CA LEU A 367 -14.32 2.52 4.44
C LEU A 367 -13.75 1.28 5.13
N LEU A 368 -14.30 0.92 6.27
CA LEU A 368 -14.06 -0.37 6.93
C LEU A 368 -15.38 -1.12 7.11
N THR A 369 -15.39 -2.40 6.70
CA THR A 369 -16.47 -3.36 6.96
C THR A 369 -15.91 -4.76 7.18
N ASP A 370 -16.65 -5.61 7.91
CA ASP A 370 -16.31 -7.02 8.12
C ASP A 370 -17.28 -7.99 7.41
N GLY A 371 -18.24 -7.44 6.67
CA GLY A 371 -19.47 -8.10 6.26
C GLY A 371 -19.81 -7.97 4.77
N VAL A 372 -21.02 -8.45 4.45
CA VAL A 372 -21.70 -8.31 3.17
C VAL A 372 -22.88 -7.35 3.38
N GLU A 373 -23.07 -6.38 2.48
CA GLU A 373 -24.25 -5.51 2.54
C GLU A 373 -25.56 -6.31 2.46
N ASN A 374 -26.49 -6.02 3.37
CA ASN A 374 -27.73 -6.78 3.51
C ASN A 374 -28.98 -5.89 3.74
N THR A 375 -28.80 -4.56 3.85
CA THR A 375 -29.92 -3.61 3.87
C THR A 375 -29.61 -2.31 3.13
N ALA A 376 -30.64 -1.77 2.47
CA ALA A 376 -30.54 -0.52 1.72
C ALA A 376 -30.33 0.70 2.67
N PRO A 377 -29.65 1.76 2.20
CA PRO A 377 -29.05 1.93 0.87
C PRO A 377 -27.84 1.02 0.62
N MET A 378 -27.77 0.44 -0.58
CA MET A 378 -26.68 -0.44 -1.01
C MET A 378 -25.57 0.37 -1.70
N ILE A 379 -24.38 -0.21 -1.89
CA ILE A 379 -23.28 0.39 -2.67
C ILE A 379 -23.80 0.85 -4.03
N SER A 380 -24.65 0.04 -4.69
CA SER A 380 -25.30 0.36 -5.97
C SER A 380 -26.12 1.65 -5.96
N ASP A 381 -26.72 2.03 -4.82
CA ASP A 381 -27.44 3.30 -4.70
C ASP A 381 -26.48 4.50 -4.63
N ALA A 382 -25.32 4.33 -3.99
CA ALA A 382 -24.29 5.36 -3.87
C ALA A 382 -23.45 5.54 -5.16
N VAL A 383 -23.19 4.46 -5.90
CA VAL A 383 -22.39 4.50 -7.14
C VAL A 383 -23.22 4.68 -8.42
N GLY A 384 -24.49 4.22 -8.42
CA GLY A 384 -25.23 3.88 -9.65
C GLY A 384 -26.32 4.86 -10.10
N ARG A 385 -26.49 6.01 -9.45
CA ARG A 385 -27.44 7.06 -9.87
C ARG A 385 -26.70 8.35 -10.20
N ALA A 386 -26.99 8.94 -11.34
CA ALA A 386 -26.37 10.20 -11.75
C ALA A 386 -27.17 11.44 -11.25
N PRO A 387 -26.49 12.53 -10.84
CA PRO A 387 -25.05 12.63 -10.61
C PRO A 387 -24.64 11.72 -9.43
N THR A 388 -23.52 11.00 -9.61
CA THR A 388 -23.02 10.02 -8.64
C THR A 388 -22.76 10.71 -7.32
N GLN A 389 -23.43 10.29 -6.23
CA GLN A 389 -23.35 11.04 -4.98
C GLN A 389 -21.91 11.13 -4.45
N LEU A 390 -21.08 10.14 -4.74
CA LEU A 390 -19.65 10.13 -4.41
C LEU A 390 -18.79 11.16 -5.20
N ASN A 391 -19.18 11.62 -6.40
CA ASN A 391 -18.34 12.48 -7.28
C ASN A 391 -16.87 11.97 -7.35
N ASP A 392 -15.88 12.89 -7.34
CA ASP A 392 -14.43 12.62 -7.25
C ASP A 392 -13.95 12.28 -5.82
N THR A 393 -14.80 11.71 -4.95
CA THR A 393 -14.38 11.31 -3.60
C THR A 393 -13.56 10.03 -3.67
N HIS A 394 -12.27 10.10 -3.31
CA HIS A 394 -11.36 8.96 -3.21
C HIS A 394 -11.90 7.92 -2.22
N VAL A 395 -11.86 6.62 -2.54
CA VAL A 395 -12.31 5.57 -1.61
C VAL A 395 -11.23 4.51 -1.42
N CYS A 396 -10.63 4.46 -0.23
CA CYS A 396 -9.84 3.31 0.21
C CYS A 396 -10.75 2.36 1.01
N ALA A 397 -10.84 1.10 0.60
CA ALA A 397 -11.73 0.12 1.22
C ALA A 397 -10.93 -0.98 1.94
N VAL A 398 -11.25 -1.21 3.21
CA VAL A 398 -10.64 -2.27 4.03
C VAL A 398 -11.71 -3.28 4.42
N GLY A 399 -11.54 -4.53 3.99
CA GLY A 399 -12.34 -5.66 4.43
C GLY A 399 -11.67 -6.36 5.61
N PHE A 400 -12.30 -6.38 6.78
CA PHE A 400 -11.71 -7.00 7.98
C PHE A 400 -12.40 -8.28 8.41
N GLY A 401 -11.96 -9.40 7.85
CA GLY A 401 -12.58 -10.69 8.09
C GLY A 401 -11.99 -11.79 7.21
N THR A 402 -12.61 -12.96 7.26
CA THR A 402 -12.30 -14.04 6.32
C THR A 402 -12.83 -13.68 4.93
N PRO A 403 -12.29 -14.30 3.87
CA PRO A 403 -12.89 -14.25 2.54
C PRO A 403 -14.38 -14.65 2.53
N GLY A 404 -14.82 -15.47 3.51
CA GLY A 404 -16.21 -15.92 3.64
C GLY A 404 -17.17 -14.91 4.27
N SER A 405 -16.66 -13.94 5.05
CA SER A 405 -17.50 -12.89 5.62
C SER A 405 -17.62 -11.63 4.75
N LEU A 406 -16.78 -11.47 3.72
CA LEU A 406 -16.63 -10.23 2.94
C LEU A 406 -17.11 -10.35 1.47
N ASP A 407 -17.68 -9.27 0.93
CA ASP A 407 -17.92 -9.10 -0.52
C ASP A 407 -16.74 -8.37 -1.20
N GLY A 408 -15.56 -9.00 -1.15
CA GLY A 408 -14.32 -8.44 -1.68
C GLY A 408 -14.38 -7.92 -3.13
N PRO A 409 -15.05 -8.59 -4.08
CA PRO A 409 -15.21 -8.07 -5.44
C PRO A 409 -15.89 -6.70 -5.48
N LYS A 410 -17.01 -6.52 -4.76
CA LYS A 410 -17.71 -5.22 -4.73
C LYS A 410 -16.89 -4.13 -4.04
N LEU A 411 -16.20 -4.46 -2.94
CA LEU A 411 -15.39 -3.49 -2.20
C LEU A 411 -14.19 -3.02 -3.03
N ARG A 412 -13.57 -3.92 -3.79
CA ARG A 412 -12.55 -3.58 -4.80
C ARG A 412 -13.12 -2.72 -5.92
N ASP A 413 -14.19 -3.15 -6.57
CA ASP A 413 -14.77 -2.42 -7.70
C ASP A 413 -15.27 -1.01 -7.27
N LEU A 414 -15.70 -0.84 -6.01
CA LEU A 414 -15.99 0.46 -5.39
C LEU A 414 -14.74 1.33 -5.22
N ALA A 415 -13.66 0.78 -4.63
CA ALA A 415 -12.43 1.53 -4.36
C ALA A 415 -11.74 1.98 -5.65
N GLU A 416 -11.56 1.06 -6.60
CA GLU A 416 -10.83 1.30 -7.85
C GLU A 416 -11.58 2.27 -8.77
N ARG A 417 -12.92 2.23 -8.79
CA ARG A 417 -13.74 3.24 -9.49
C ARG A 417 -13.46 4.66 -8.98
N GLN A 418 -13.06 4.77 -7.71
CA GLN A 418 -12.78 6.01 -7.00
C GLN A 418 -11.28 6.23 -6.77
N GLY A 419 -10.40 5.66 -7.61
CA GLY A 419 -8.95 5.92 -7.58
C GLY A 419 -8.19 5.34 -6.39
N GLY A 420 -8.88 4.65 -5.48
CA GLY A 420 -8.29 4.03 -4.30
C GLY A 420 -8.16 2.52 -4.41
N ALA A 421 -7.56 1.92 -3.38
CA ALA A 421 -7.29 0.49 -3.33
C ALA A 421 -8.17 -0.27 -2.31
N TYR A 422 -8.40 -1.56 -2.59
CA TYR A 422 -9.02 -2.52 -1.67
C TYR A 422 -8.00 -3.50 -1.08
N ARG A 423 -8.15 -3.78 0.22
CA ARG A 423 -7.30 -4.68 0.99
C ARG A 423 -8.14 -5.50 1.98
N SER A 424 -7.86 -6.79 2.13
CA SER A 424 -8.51 -7.65 3.14
C SER A 424 -7.58 -8.62 3.85
N ASP A 425 -7.84 -8.79 5.15
CA ASP A 425 -7.23 -9.80 6.03
C ASP A 425 -8.15 -9.96 7.26
N ALA A 426 -8.01 -11.06 8.00
CA ALA A 426 -8.60 -11.26 9.33
C ALA A 426 -7.65 -10.86 10.49
N ASP A 427 -6.38 -10.52 10.21
CA ASP A 427 -5.37 -10.20 11.22
C ASP A 427 -5.43 -8.73 11.72
N PRO A 428 -5.60 -8.49 13.03
CA PRO A 428 -5.59 -7.13 13.60
C PRO A 428 -4.28 -6.36 13.44
N LEU A 429 -3.15 -7.05 13.26
CA LEU A 429 -1.88 -6.38 12.98
C LEU A 429 -1.84 -5.88 11.53
N THR A 430 -2.28 -6.70 10.58
CA THR A 430 -2.40 -6.31 9.16
C THR A 430 -3.48 -5.25 8.97
N LEU A 431 -4.60 -5.30 9.71
CA LEU A 431 -5.62 -4.24 9.70
C LEU A 431 -5.02 -2.86 9.98
N LYS A 432 -4.16 -2.75 11.01
CA LYS A 432 -3.46 -1.50 11.32
C LYS A 432 -2.51 -1.08 10.20
N LYS A 433 -1.83 -2.03 9.56
CA LYS A 433 -0.98 -1.76 8.38
C LYS A 433 -1.82 -1.24 7.21
N TYR A 434 -2.98 -1.83 6.91
CA TYR A 434 -3.88 -1.34 5.86
C TYR A 434 -4.42 0.08 6.08
N PHE A 435 -4.51 0.55 7.33
CA PHE A 435 -4.83 1.96 7.60
C PHE A 435 -3.64 2.89 7.31
N VAL A 436 -2.40 2.43 7.51
CA VAL A 436 -1.19 3.14 7.06
C VAL A 436 -1.10 3.15 5.53
N GLU A 437 -1.38 2.01 4.88
CA GLU A 437 -1.43 1.93 3.42
C GLU A 437 -2.57 2.76 2.81
N CYS A 438 -3.74 2.86 3.45
CA CYS A 438 -4.80 3.79 3.02
C CYS A 438 -4.42 5.25 3.26
N PHE A 439 -3.68 5.58 4.32
CA PHE A 439 -3.10 6.91 4.49
C PHE A 439 -2.12 7.22 3.34
N ALA A 440 -1.29 6.25 2.96
CA ALA A 440 -0.37 6.31 1.83
C ALA A 440 -1.06 6.21 0.45
N ASP A 441 -2.36 5.93 0.41
CA ASP A 441 -3.18 5.94 -0.81
C ASP A 441 -3.80 7.33 -1.01
N ILE A 442 -4.27 7.94 0.08
CA ILE A 442 -5.00 9.22 0.14
C ILE A 442 -4.07 10.45 0.11
N PHE A 443 -2.92 10.41 0.77
CA PHE A 443 -1.99 11.55 0.90
C PHE A 443 -0.74 11.37 0.03
N ASP A 444 0.03 12.44 -0.20
CA ASP A 444 1.37 12.43 -0.84
C ASP A 444 2.43 11.75 0.05
N THR A 445 2.19 10.47 0.33
CA THR A 445 3.16 9.55 0.91
C THR A 445 2.93 8.18 0.30
N PHE A 446 3.95 7.33 0.17
CA PHE A 446 3.77 5.99 -0.40
C PHE A 446 4.76 4.97 0.20
N THR A 447 4.36 3.69 0.19
CA THR A 447 5.11 2.63 0.88
C THR A 447 6.49 2.40 0.24
N GLY A 448 7.55 2.70 0.99
CA GLY A 448 8.92 2.44 0.59
C GLY A 448 9.40 1.04 0.98
N LYS A 449 9.00 0.58 2.17
CA LYS A 449 9.22 -0.76 2.75
C LYS A 449 8.23 -1.02 3.87
N ASP A 450 7.76 -2.26 4.03
CA ASP A 450 6.70 -2.57 4.99
C ASP A 450 6.85 -3.82 5.91
N PRO A 451 8.08 -4.29 6.24
CA PRO A 451 8.32 -5.62 6.77
C PRO A 451 7.56 -5.94 8.08
N ILE A 452 6.85 -7.07 8.05
CA ILE A 452 6.31 -7.73 9.24
C ILE A 452 7.39 -8.65 9.85
N GLY A 453 7.59 -8.55 11.16
CA GLY A 453 8.57 -9.34 11.91
C GLY A 453 8.05 -9.80 13.27
N THR A 454 8.91 -10.51 14.01
CA THR A 454 8.65 -10.89 15.41
C THR A 454 9.82 -10.46 16.28
N LEU A 455 9.54 -9.64 17.29
CA LEU A 455 10.49 -9.26 18.33
C LEU A 455 10.32 -10.23 19.50
N ALA A 456 11.30 -11.11 19.71
CA ALA A 456 11.24 -12.10 20.77
C ALA A 456 11.21 -11.46 22.18
N ALA A 457 10.72 -12.21 23.17
CA ALA A 457 10.63 -11.78 24.57
C ALA A 457 11.95 -11.19 25.11
N GLY A 458 13.05 -11.92 24.96
CA GLY A 458 14.39 -11.49 25.38
C GLY A 458 15.17 -10.64 24.37
N GLN A 459 14.57 -10.28 23.23
CA GLN A 459 15.24 -9.50 22.19
C GLN A 459 15.02 -8.00 22.42
N GLN A 460 16.09 -7.23 22.35
CA GLN A 460 16.10 -5.80 22.71
C GLN A 460 15.74 -4.86 21.55
N GLY A 461 16.02 -5.28 20.31
CA GLY A 461 15.74 -4.51 19.10
C GLY A 461 15.42 -5.41 17.91
N SER A 462 14.56 -4.91 17.02
CA SER A 462 14.16 -5.59 15.78
C SER A 462 15.30 -5.71 14.78
N ALA A 463 15.06 -6.46 13.70
CA ALA A 463 15.82 -6.27 12.47
C ALA A 463 15.64 -4.80 11.97
N PRO A 464 16.64 -4.21 11.31
CA PRO A 464 16.55 -2.85 10.79
C PRO A 464 15.64 -2.80 9.55
N THR A 465 14.71 -1.85 9.54
CA THR A 465 14.04 -1.40 8.32
C THR A 465 14.85 -0.23 7.75
N VAL A 466 15.27 -0.35 6.49
CA VAL A 466 16.10 0.68 5.83
C VAL A 466 15.31 1.32 4.72
N HIS A 467 15.01 2.61 4.88
CA HIS A 467 14.47 3.47 3.85
C HIS A 467 15.63 4.19 3.14
N VAL A 468 15.60 4.25 1.82
CA VAL A 468 16.57 5.03 1.04
C VAL A 468 15.86 6.23 0.45
N ALA A 469 16.13 7.40 1.00
CA ALA A 469 15.57 8.66 0.55
C ALA A 469 16.30 9.15 -0.70
N SER A 470 15.53 9.62 -1.69
CA SER A 470 15.95 10.13 -2.98
C SER A 470 14.99 11.24 -3.44
N GLY A 471 15.20 12.45 -2.94
CA GLY A 471 14.36 13.62 -3.18
C GLY A 471 13.18 13.78 -2.20
N ASP A 472 12.96 12.82 -1.31
CA ASP A 472 11.88 12.82 -0.32
C ASP A 472 11.93 14.05 0.60
N GLY A 473 10.80 14.76 0.74
CA GLY A 473 10.65 15.95 1.58
C GLY A 473 10.45 15.62 3.07
N GLU A 474 10.00 14.41 3.35
CA GLU A 474 9.97 13.82 4.69
C GLU A 474 10.29 12.33 4.64
N VAL A 475 10.77 11.79 5.76
CA VAL A 475 10.93 10.35 5.97
C VAL A 475 10.07 9.95 7.16
N VAL A 476 9.09 9.07 6.93
CA VAL A 476 8.18 8.60 7.97
C VAL A 476 8.48 7.14 8.27
N PHE A 477 8.56 6.79 9.55
CA PHE A 477 8.52 5.41 10.01
C PHE A 477 7.32 5.21 10.93
N VAL A 478 6.45 4.28 10.56
CA VAL A 478 5.29 3.85 11.35
C VAL A 478 5.56 2.46 11.87
N SER A 479 5.44 2.25 13.18
CA SER A 479 5.54 0.92 13.76
C SER A 479 4.30 0.57 14.55
N SER A 480 3.86 -0.68 14.47
CA SER A 480 2.81 -1.20 15.34
C SER A 480 3.06 -2.66 15.70
N TRP A 481 2.49 -3.12 16.80
CA TRP A 481 2.64 -4.47 17.34
C TRP A 481 1.32 -5.09 17.82
N ASP A 482 1.31 -6.42 18.00
CA ASP A 482 0.08 -7.19 18.22
C ASP A 482 -0.48 -7.11 19.65
N LYS A 483 0.36 -7.19 20.68
CA LYS A 483 -0.10 -7.28 22.08
C LYS A 483 0.14 -5.98 22.85
N PRO A 484 -0.87 -5.45 23.58
CA PRO A 484 -0.68 -4.29 24.45
C PRO A 484 0.54 -4.44 25.37
N VAL A 485 1.32 -3.36 25.47
CA VAL A 485 2.45 -3.23 26.38
C VAL A 485 2.24 -1.99 27.25
N PRO A 486 2.86 -1.88 28.45
CA PRO A 486 2.82 -0.64 29.21
C PRO A 486 3.37 0.52 28.36
N PRO A 487 2.74 1.72 28.38
CA PRO A 487 3.17 2.85 27.56
C PRO A 487 4.68 3.12 27.63
N GLY A 488 5.30 3.36 26.48
CA GLY A 488 6.74 3.55 26.34
C GLY A 488 7.60 2.28 26.36
N SER A 489 7.05 1.08 26.60
CA SER A 489 7.83 -0.19 26.64
C SER A 489 8.39 -0.63 25.28
N LEU A 490 7.93 -0.02 24.19
CA LEU A 490 8.44 -0.18 22.83
C LEU A 490 8.44 1.20 22.16
N ARG A 491 9.48 1.49 21.37
CA ARG A 491 9.59 2.71 20.55
C ARG A 491 10.45 2.47 19.31
N LEU A 492 10.33 3.34 18.32
CA LEU A 492 11.28 3.42 17.21
C LEU A 492 12.56 4.12 17.66
N SER A 493 13.68 3.57 17.19
CA SER A 493 14.98 4.21 17.13
C SER A 493 15.33 4.41 15.66
N VAL A 494 15.53 5.66 15.24
CA VAL A 494 15.83 6.03 13.85
C VAL A 494 17.24 6.62 13.76
N THR A 495 17.94 6.33 12.66
CA THR A 495 19.31 6.77 12.37
C THR A 495 19.37 7.39 10.98
N SER A 496 20.04 8.53 10.84
CA SER A 496 20.26 9.27 9.59
C SER A 496 21.34 8.62 8.70
N PRO A 497 21.49 9.04 7.43
CA PRO A 497 22.49 8.51 6.50
C PRO A 497 23.94 8.55 7.02
N SER A 498 24.31 9.56 7.82
CA SER A 498 25.62 9.69 8.46
C SER A 498 25.87 8.72 9.62
N GLY A 499 24.86 7.95 10.03
CA GLY A 499 24.90 7.10 11.22
C GLY A 499 24.50 7.84 12.51
N THR A 500 24.08 9.11 12.42
CA THR A 500 23.64 9.91 13.57
C THR A 500 22.24 9.49 14.00
N ALA A 501 22.05 9.16 15.28
CA ALA A 501 20.73 8.80 15.79
C ALA A 501 19.83 10.04 15.93
N VAL A 502 18.58 9.92 15.51
CA VAL A 502 17.61 11.02 15.42
C VAL A 502 17.08 11.37 16.80
N ASN A 503 17.18 12.64 17.20
CA ASN A 503 16.55 13.13 18.43
C ASN A 503 15.05 13.33 18.19
N LEU A 504 14.23 12.48 18.82
CA LEU A 504 12.76 12.49 18.70
C LEU A 504 12.07 13.72 19.33
N ASN A 505 12.84 14.62 19.96
CA ASN A 505 12.38 15.86 20.58
C ASN A 505 12.90 17.10 19.83
N SER A 506 13.49 16.90 18.64
CA SER A 506 13.89 17.98 17.74
C SER A 506 12.66 18.64 17.11
N PRO A 507 12.64 19.96 16.86
CA PRO A 507 11.52 20.64 16.21
C PRO A 507 11.25 20.15 14.77
N ASP A 508 12.22 19.50 14.13
CA ASP A 508 12.10 18.91 12.79
C ASP A 508 11.58 17.45 12.82
N VAL A 509 11.29 16.91 14.01
CA VAL A 509 10.88 15.52 14.22
C VAL A 509 9.57 15.46 15.01
N GLU A 510 8.55 14.87 14.40
CA GLU A 510 7.27 14.59 15.03
C GLU A 510 7.26 13.12 15.49
N SER A 511 7.02 12.89 16.79
CA SER A 511 7.09 11.57 17.43
C SER A 511 5.82 11.30 18.24
N ARG A 512 4.96 10.40 17.75
CA ARG A 512 3.66 10.08 18.38
C ARG A 512 3.59 8.64 18.89
N PHE A 513 3.09 8.48 20.10
CA PHE A 513 2.89 7.19 20.75
C PHE A 513 1.41 6.90 20.93
N GLY A 514 0.97 5.74 20.47
CA GLY A 514 -0.32 5.16 20.85
C GLY A 514 -0.16 3.88 21.68
N PRO A 515 -1.27 3.20 22.04
CA PRO A 515 -1.25 2.00 22.87
C PRO A 515 -0.46 0.82 22.29
N THR A 516 -0.44 0.71 20.95
CA THR A 516 0.28 -0.37 20.24
C THR A 516 1.05 0.12 19.02
N TRP A 517 1.39 1.40 18.95
CA TRP A 517 2.16 1.98 17.84
C TRP A 517 3.07 3.13 18.28
N HIS A 518 4.07 3.40 17.44
CA HIS A 518 4.89 4.59 17.52
C HIS A 518 5.24 5.05 16.10
N ILE A 519 4.99 6.33 15.84
CA ILE A 519 5.24 7.01 14.55
C ILE A 519 6.38 8.01 14.76
N VAL A 520 7.34 8.03 13.84
CA VAL A 520 8.41 9.02 13.75
C VAL A 520 8.41 9.61 12.35
N ARG A 521 8.13 10.91 12.24
CA ARG A 521 8.13 11.67 10.99
C ARG A 521 9.24 12.71 11.04
N ILE A 522 10.14 12.68 10.08
CA ILE A 522 11.35 13.51 10.03
C ILE A 522 11.26 14.41 8.80
N ARG A 523 11.22 15.73 9.01
CA ARG A 523 11.28 16.71 7.91
C ARG A 523 12.69 16.76 7.32
N THR A 524 12.84 16.67 6.00
CA THR A 524 14.16 16.77 5.35
C THR A 524 14.39 18.18 4.75
N PRO A 525 15.63 18.70 4.74
CA PRO A 525 16.84 18.09 5.30
C PRO A 525 16.92 18.20 6.83
N TYR A 526 17.18 17.07 7.50
CA TYR A 526 17.43 17.00 8.94
C TYR A 526 18.93 16.97 9.19
N LEU A 527 19.46 17.90 9.99
CA LEU A 527 20.91 18.09 10.18
C LEU A 527 21.70 18.26 8.85
N GLN A 528 21.08 18.90 7.85
CA GLN A 528 21.56 19.04 6.47
C GLN A 528 21.55 17.73 5.64
N GLU A 529 21.06 16.62 6.20
CA GLU A 529 20.90 15.35 5.50
C GLU A 529 19.48 15.21 4.92
N ARG A 530 19.36 14.94 3.62
CA ARG A 530 18.10 14.53 2.96
C ARG A 530 18.23 13.11 2.41
N ASP A 531 19.05 12.96 1.38
CA ASP A 531 19.17 11.71 0.63
C ASP A 531 20.05 10.69 1.34
N GLY A 532 19.81 9.41 1.08
CA GLY A 532 20.60 8.29 1.61
C GLY A 532 19.83 7.36 2.55
N ARG A 533 20.59 6.58 3.34
CA ARG A 533 20.07 5.41 4.07
C ARG A 533 19.57 5.77 5.48
N TRP A 534 18.28 6.03 5.60
CA TRP A 534 17.59 6.15 6.88
C TRP A 534 17.28 4.76 7.43
N THR A 535 17.56 4.51 8.72
CA THR A 535 17.38 3.18 9.33
C THR A 535 16.55 3.26 10.60
N ALA A 536 15.45 2.51 10.66
CA ALA A 536 14.58 2.38 11.82
C ALA A 536 14.63 0.97 12.45
N ARG A 537 14.44 0.91 13.77
CA ARG A 537 14.28 -0.32 14.56
C ARG A 537 13.22 -0.13 15.63
N LEU A 538 12.41 -1.14 15.88
CA LEU A 538 11.57 -1.22 17.07
C LEU A 538 12.43 -1.74 18.24
N THR A 539 12.59 -0.94 19.29
CA THR A 539 13.44 -1.26 20.44
C THR A 539 12.68 -1.21 21.75
N ARG A 540 13.16 -1.99 22.73
CA ARG A 540 12.76 -1.89 24.14
C ARG A 540 13.62 -0.81 24.82
N PRO A 541 13.06 0.05 25.69
CA PRO A 541 13.85 1.01 26.45
C PRO A 541 14.98 0.33 27.22
N MET A 542 16.17 0.91 27.11
CA MET A 542 17.37 0.46 27.81
C MET A 542 17.57 1.26 29.08
N ARG A 543 18.07 0.59 30.12
CA ARG A 543 18.50 1.21 31.38
C ARG A 543 20.01 1.30 31.48
N SER A 544 20.74 0.36 30.90
CA SER A 544 22.21 0.43 30.88
C SER A 544 22.89 -0.31 29.74
N PHE A 545 24.11 0.15 29.44
CA PHE A 545 25.10 -0.54 28.64
C PHE A 545 26.38 -0.76 29.46
N VAL A 546 26.91 -1.97 29.41
CA VAL A 546 28.23 -2.34 29.93
C VAL A 546 29.11 -2.70 28.74
N ASN A 547 30.20 -1.97 28.54
CA ASN A 547 31.11 -2.16 27.42
C ASN A 547 32.36 -2.93 27.85
N GLY A 548 32.64 -4.02 27.14
CA GLY A 548 33.85 -4.84 27.24
C GLY A 548 35.02 -4.29 26.46
N PHE A 549 35.06 -2.97 26.23
CA PHE A 549 36.12 -2.26 25.52
C PHE A 549 36.29 -0.86 26.12
N MET A 550 37.52 -0.35 26.04
CA MET A 550 37.84 1.01 26.44
C MET A 550 37.53 2.01 25.31
N PRO A 551 37.33 3.32 25.60
CA PRO A 551 37.11 4.35 24.57
C PRO A 551 38.22 4.47 23.54
N ASP A 552 39.44 4.05 23.88
CA ASP A 552 40.63 4.06 23.04
C ASP A 552 40.90 2.73 22.30
N ALA A 553 39.99 1.75 22.42
CA ALA A 553 40.02 0.48 21.69
C ALA A 553 39.52 0.61 20.23
N PHE A 554 39.68 1.79 19.60
CA PHE A 554 39.25 2.06 18.23
C PHE A 554 40.34 2.78 17.43
N ARG A 555 40.89 2.09 16.43
CA ARG A 555 41.83 2.68 15.46
C ARG A 555 41.15 3.73 14.58
N ASN A 556 39.87 3.52 14.25
CA ASN A 556 39.00 4.54 13.68
C ASN A 556 38.00 5.00 14.75
N THR A 557 38.29 6.13 15.39
CA THR A 557 37.49 6.69 16.48
C THR A 557 36.05 7.04 16.06
N ALA A 558 35.78 7.26 14.77
CA ALA A 558 34.42 7.50 14.27
C ALA A 558 33.50 6.27 14.47
N VAL A 559 34.03 5.05 14.34
CA VAL A 559 33.28 3.81 14.55
C VAL A 559 32.85 3.69 16.02
N GLY A 560 33.77 3.90 16.95
CA GLY A 560 33.45 3.92 18.39
C GLY A 560 32.51 5.07 18.75
N THR A 561 32.70 6.25 18.14
CA THR A 561 31.85 7.44 18.36
C THR A 561 30.40 7.16 17.96
N ALA A 562 30.18 6.45 16.84
CA ALA A 562 28.86 6.01 16.42
C ALA A 562 28.23 5.00 17.40
N ILE A 563 29.00 4.02 17.90
CA ILE A 563 28.53 3.05 18.89
C ILE A 563 28.10 3.74 20.20
N TYR A 564 28.93 4.62 20.75
CA TYR A 564 28.58 5.39 21.95
C TYR A 564 27.41 6.35 21.69
N GLY A 565 27.34 6.98 20.52
CA GLY A 565 26.20 7.83 20.12
C GLY A 565 24.87 7.07 20.10
N GLN A 566 24.87 5.83 19.57
CA GLN A 566 23.71 4.94 19.61
C GLN A 566 23.32 4.56 21.05
N GLN A 567 24.29 4.22 21.90
CA GLN A 567 24.02 3.93 23.32
C GLN A 567 23.43 5.14 24.06
N LEU A 568 24.00 6.32 23.87
CA LEU A 568 23.52 7.58 24.45
C LEU A 568 22.08 7.87 24.00
N THR A 569 21.77 7.69 22.72
CA THR A 569 20.43 7.96 22.19
C THR A 569 19.40 6.90 22.61
N GLN A 570 19.80 5.63 22.78
CA GLN A 570 18.89 4.58 23.26
C GLN A 570 18.58 4.70 24.76
N LEU A 571 19.54 5.15 25.58
CA LEU A 571 19.28 5.51 26.97
C LEU A 571 18.48 6.82 27.04
N CYS A 572 18.99 7.89 26.43
CA CYS A 572 18.44 9.24 26.50
C CYS A 572 17.55 9.58 25.31
N ALA A 573 16.71 8.62 24.90
CA ALA A 573 15.72 8.78 23.84
C ALA A 573 14.69 9.86 24.18
N ASP A 574 14.50 10.09 25.48
CA ASP A 574 14.00 11.35 26.05
C ASP A 574 15.20 12.02 26.74
N PRO A 575 15.43 13.35 26.59
CA PRO A 575 16.72 13.95 26.90
C PRO A 575 17.11 13.78 28.37
N CYS A 576 18.34 13.29 28.60
CA CYS A 576 18.90 13.18 29.94
C CYS A 576 19.36 14.56 30.39
N LYS A 577 18.44 15.27 31.06
CA LYS A 577 18.56 16.69 31.45
C LYS A 577 19.91 17.00 32.07
N ARG A 578 20.42 16.10 32.93
CA ARG A 578 21.76 16.20 33.52
C ARG A 578 22.50 14.88 33.52
N THR A 579 23.68 14.87 32.91
CA THR A 579 24.57 13.71 32.76
C THR A 579 25.84 13.88 33.58
N LEU A 580 26.21 12.88 34.38
CA LEU A 580 27.53 12.79 35.00
C LEU A 580 28.46 12.03 34.05
N TYR A 581 29.61 12.61 33.72
CA TYR A 581 30.59 12.01 32.82
C TYR A 581 31.97 11.94 33.46
N TYR A 582 32.48 10.72 33.62
CA TYR A 582 33.80 10.40 34.13
C TYR A 582 34.54 9.51 33.14
N GLU A 583 35.73 9.93 32.73
CA GLU A 583 36.62 9.12 31.90
C GLU A 583 38.03 9.25 32.47
N GLU A 584 38.53 8.14 33.01
CA GLU A 584 39.82 8.09 33.68
C GLU A 584 40.97 8.21 32.67
N ALA A 585 41.88 9.17 32.90
CA ALA A 585 42.92 9.51 31.95
C ALA A 585 44.14 8.60 32.05
N ARG A 586 44.59 8.03 30.92
CA ARG A 586 45.89 7.33 30.86
C ARG A 586 47.06 8.32 30.96
N PRO A 587 48.02 8.15 31.89
CA PRO A 587 49.17 9.04 32.02
C PRO A 587 50.10 9.12 30.80
N SER A 588 50.10 8.10 29.93
CA SER A 588 51.07 7.93 28.84
C SER A 588 50.69 8.62 27.50
N LEU A 589 49.52 9.25 27.39
CA LEU A 589 49.00 9.83 26.14
C LEU A 589 49.02 11.37 26.07
N VAL A 590 49.68 12.04 27.03
CA VAL A 590 49.67 13.50 27.19
C VAL A 590 50.40 14.27 26.06
N HIS A 591 51.15 13.58 25.19
CA HIS A 591 51.94 14.19 24.11
C HIS A 591 51.37 14.00 22.68
N GLY A 592 50.07 13.72 22.53
CA GLY A 592 49.50 13.64 21.18
C GLY A 592 48.03 13.24 21.08
N GLY A 593 47.12 14.01 21.68
CA GLY A 593 45.67 13.91 21.43
C GLY A 593 44.97 12.69 22.05
N HIS A 594 43.88 12.94 22.78
CA HIS A 594 43.03 11.85 23.29
C HIS A 594 42.35 11.12 22.12
N ASN A 595 42.83 9.92 21.76
CA ASN A 595 42.09 8.97 20.91
C ASN A 595 40.96 8.28 21.68
N SER A 596 40.11 9.05 22.34
CA SER A 596 38.87 8.57 22.94
C SER A 596 37.75 8.65 21.92
N ALA A 597 37.03 7.55 21.71
CA ALA A 597 35.78 7.53 20.97
C ALA A 597 34.57 7.96 21.82
N LEU A 598 34.71 8.01 23.16
CA LEU A 598 33.62 8.37 24.08
C LEU A 598 33.45 9.89 24.19
N TYR A 599 34.56 10.64 24.33
CA TYR A 599 34.48 12.10 24.44
C TYR A 599 33.80 12.78 23.23
N PRO A 600 34.13 12.45 21.96
CA PRO A 600 33.42 12.98 20.80
C PRO A 600 31.93 12.62 20.79
N ALA A 601 31.56 11.41 21.23
CA ALA A 601 30.17 10.98 21.32
C ALA A 601 29.39 11.82 22.35
N MET A 602 29.98 12.09 23.52
CA MET A 602 29.38 12.98 24.53
C MET A 602 29.19 14.42 24.01
N ILE A 603 30.16 14.95 23.26
CA ILE A 603 30.06 16.29 22.67
C ILE A 603 29.01 16.33 21.55
N ASN A 604 28.91 15.29 20.73
CA ASN A 604 27.88 15.18 19.69
C ASN A 604 26.47 15.02 20.31
N ALA A 605 26.33 14.20 21.36
CA ALA A 605 25.08 14.06 22.10
C ALA A 605 24.65 15.37 22.79
N LYS A 606 25.59 16.19 23.28
CA LYS A 606 25.30 17.54 23.77
C LYS A 606 24.79 18.46 22.66
N LYS A 607 25.47 18.49 21.51
CA LYS A 607 25.07 19.29 20.34
C LYS A 607 23.69 18.90 19.81
N ALA A 608 23.39 17.61 19.79
CA ALA A 608 22.09 17.07 19.38
C ALA A 608 20.98 17.23 20.44
N GLY A 609 21.28 17.79 21.63
CA GLY A 609 20.31 17.98 22.71
C GLY A 609 19.92 16.72 23.48
N ILE A 610 20.62 15.60 23.28
CA ILE A 610 20.36 14.30 23.93
C ILE A 610 20.84 14.33 25.40
N THR A 611 22.00 14.95 25.63
CA THR A 611 22.61 15.18 26.96
C THR A 611 22.99 16.66 27.11
N PRO A 612 22.01 17.59 27.26
CA PRO A 612 22.26 19.02 27.17
C PRO A 612 23.18 19.57 28.28
N VAL A 613 23.08 19.03 29.50
CA VAL A 613 24.00 19.35 30.61
C VAL A 613 24.89 18.14 30.89
N ILE A 614 26.21 18.37 30.84
CA ILE A 614 27.23 17.37 31.14
C ILE A 614 28.12 17.91 32.25
N ASP A 615 28.04 17.30 33.43
CA ASP A 615 28.97 17.48 34.53
C ASP A 615 30.17 16.55 34.28
N ARG A 616 31.24 17.08 33.70
CA ARG A 616 32.51 16.32 33.53
C ARG A 616 33.34 16.40 34.81
N VAL A 617 33.74 15.25 35.33
CA VAL A 617 34.68 15.12 36.46
C VAL A 617 35.96 14.41 36.02
N ALA A 618 37.10 14.75 36.63
CA ALA A 618 38.42 14.30 36.19
C ALA A 618 39.11 13.36 37.19
N THR A 619 38.79 13.44 38.49
CA THR A 619 39.43 12.63 39.54
C THR A 619 38.48 11.57 40.12
N PRO A 620 39.00 10.45 40.67
CA PRO A 620 38.21 9.48 41.43
C PRO A 620 37.38 10.11 42.57
N ASP A 621 37.97 11.06 43.30
CA ASP A 621 37.31 11.72 44.44
C ASP A 621 36.18 12.66 44.00
N ASP A 622 36.37 13.43 42.92
CA ASP A 622 35.31 14.26 42.33
C ASP A 622 34.14 13.41 41.83
N PHE A 623 34.44 12.24 41.24
CA PHE A 623 33.42 11.29 40.80
C PHE A 623 32.66 10.68 41.98
N ALA A 624 33.36 10.25 43.04
CA ALA A 624 32.73 9.79 44.27
C ALA A 624 31.87 10.89 44.93
N ALA A 625 32.33 12.14 44.95
CA ALA A 625 31.58 13.28 45.45
C ALA A 625 30.34 13.58 44.60
N ALA A 626 30.45 13.51 43.27
CA ALA A 626 29.32 13.68 42.36
C ALA A 626 28.26 12.57 42.55
N LEU A 627 28.68 11.30 42.64
CA LEU A 627 27.77 10.18 42.91
C LEU A 627 27.06 10.28 44.28
N LYS A 628 27.71 10.88 45.30
CA LYS A 628 27.07 11.20 46.58
C LYS A 628 26.02 12.31 46.46
N ARG A 629 26.26 13.35 45.66
CA ARG A 629 25.29 14.44 45.41
C ARG A 629 24.05 13.95 44.66
N GLY A 630 24.21 13.05 43.69
CA GLY A 630 23.12 12.57 42.86
C GLY A 630 22.48 13.66 41.97
N GLY A 631 21.22 13.44 41.58
CA GLY A 631 20.50 14.35 40.67
C GLY A 631 21.00 14.29 39.23
N TYR A 632 21.22 13.07 38.73
CA TYR A 632 21.65 12.77 37.36
C TYR A 632 20.65 11.80 36.72
N ASP A 633 20.33 12.00 35.44
CA ASP A 633 19.48 11.10 34.65
C ASP A 633 20.31 9.99 33.99
N LEU A 634 21.59 10.30 33.70
CA LEU A 634 22.56 9.43 33.07
C LEU A 634 23.91 9.53 33.80
N ILE A 635 24.56 8.39 34.02
CA ILE A 635 25.97 8.27 34.40
C ILE A 635 26.72 7.63 33.23
N VAL A 636 27.81 8.25 32.79
CA VAL A 636 28.74 7.72 31.81
C VAL A 636 30.09 7.60 32.49
N ALA A 637 30.58 6.39 32.69
CA ALA A 637 31.81 6.11 33.42
C ALA A 637 32.72 5.18 32.61
N SER A 638 34.00 5.54 32.50
CA SER A 638 35.03 4.71 31.89
C SER A 638 36.26 4.64 32.80
N ILE A 639 36.55 3.43 33.29
CA ILE A 639 37.55 3.15 34.35
C ILE A 639 38.66 2.27 33.76
N LEU A 640 39.93 2.59 34.03
CA LEU A 640 41.05 1.87 33.43
C LEU A 640 41.17 0.42 33.98
N PRO A 641 41.68 -0.54 33.18
CA PRO A 641 41.74 -1.95 33.56
C PRO A 641 42.63 -2.24 34.79
N ASP A 642 43.60 -1.37 35.03
CA ASP A 642 44.65 -1.42 36.04
C ASP A 642 44.37 -0.52 37.26
N SER A 643 43.25 0.23 37.24
CA SER A 643 42.86 1.08 38.38
C SER A 643 42.50 0.24 39.61
N PRO A 644 42.95 0.63 40.82
CA PRO A 644 42.61 -0.07 42.05
C PRO A 644 41.12 0.11 42.41
N ARG A 645 40.68 -0.55 43.48
CA ARG A 645 39.37 -0.31 44.09
C ARG A 645 39.30 1.11 44.67
N GLN A 646 38.20 1.81 44.42
CA GLN A 646 38.04 3.24 44.71
C GLN A 646 36.76 3.52 45.53
N ALA A 647 36.71 4.68 46.18
CA ALA A 647 35.55 5.09 46.99
C ALA A 647 34.24 5.26 46.18
N TYR A 648 34.33 5.37 44.85
CA TYR A 648 33.16 5.43 43.97
C TYR A 648 32.51 4.05 43.71
N ASP A 649 33.21 2.93 43.94
CA ASP A 649 32.76 1.59 43.51
C ASP A 649 31.44 1.18 44.17
N GLU A 650 31.32 1.38 45.49
CA GLU A 650 30.09 1.08 46.24
C GLU A 650 28.94 2.02 45.87
N LEU A 651 29.25 3.29 45.58
CA LEU A 651 28.27 4.31 45.20
C LEU A 651 27.70 4.04 43.80
N LEU A 652 28.57 3.69 42.84
CA LEU A 652 28.20 3.29 41.50
C LEU A 652 27.40 1.97 41.53
N GLY A 653 27.80 1.01 42.37
CA GLY A 653 27.05 -0.20 42.66
C GLY A 653 25.63 0.10 43.15
N LYS A 654 25.49 0.96 44.18
CA LYS A 654 24.18 1.39 44.70
C LYS A 654 23.28 1.98 43.60
N TRP A 655 23.80 2.88 42.77
CA TRP A 655 23.02 3.46 41.67
C TRP A 655 22.66 2.44 40.59
N ALA A 656 23.58 1.55 40.22
CA ALA A 656 23.35 0.44 39.29
C ALA A 656 22.25 -0.52 39.76
N CYS A 657 22.20 -0.84 41.06
CA CYS A 657 21.18 -1.72 41.64
C CYS A 657 19.81 -1.04 41.80
N THR A 658 19.73 0.29 41.83
CA THR A 658 18.48 1.04 42.09
C THR A 658 17.58 1.07 40.85
N GLU A 659 16.47 0.33 40.81
CA GLU A 659 15.64 0.18 39.59
C GLU A 659 15.17 1.48 38.94
N LYS A 660 14.77 2.48 39.74
CA LYS A 660 14.39 3.84 39.28
C LYS A 660 15.55 4.85 39.37
N GLY A 661 16.78 4.36 39.41
CA GLY A 661 18.01 5.16 39.42
C GLY A 661 18.39 5.68 38.03
N PRO A 662 19.54 6.37 37.92
CA PRO A 662 20.06 6.87 36.64
C PRO A 662 20.28 5.73 35.64
N LYS A 663 20.17 6.08 34.36
CA LYS A 663 20.64 5.25 33.25
C LYS A 663 22.17 5.20 33.30
N ILE A 664 22.81 4.11 32.87
CA ILE A 664 24.27 3.97 33.01
C ILE A 664 24.94 3.43 31.73
N ILE A 665 25.97 4.13 31.25
CA ILE A 665 26.99 3.56 30.37
C ILE A 665 28.25 3.32 31.21
N LEU A 666 28.69 2.07 31.32
CA LEU A 666 29.86 1.69 32.10
C LEU A 666 30.87 0.93 31.25
N ASN A 667 32.08 1.46 31.17
CA ASN A 667 33.25 0.73 30.69
C ASN A 667 34.10 0.38 31.91
N ASP A 668 33.98 -0.84 32.41
CA ASP A 668 34.78 -1.35 33.52
C ASP A 668 35.18 -2.79 33.25
N VAL A 669 36.46 -2.97 32.89
CA VAL A 669 37.05 -4.26 32.55
C VAL A 669 38.03 -4.78 33.61
N ARG A 670 38.10 -4.10 34.77
CA ARG A 670 38.94 -4.47 35.92
C ARG A 670 38.65 -5.89 36.39
N LYS A 671 39.62 -6.51 37.05
CA LYS A 671 39.41 -7.82 37.71
C LYS A 671 38.67 -7.67 39.05
N GLU A 672 38.88 -6.56 39.74
CA GLU A 672 38.36 -6.27 41.08
C GLU A 672 37.88 -4.81 41.16
N GLY A 673 36.84 -4.53 41.95
CA GLY A 673 36.26 -3.21 42.19
C GLY A 673 34.90 -2.99 41.53
N GLY A 674 34.74 -3.41 40.27
CA GLY A 674 33.52 -3.18 39.48
C GLY A 674 32.37 -4.17 39.69
N GLU A 675 32.57 -5.26 40.43
CA GLU A 675 31.74 -6.47 40.35
C GLU A 675 30.28 -6.25 40.79
N VAL A 676 30.06 -5.37 41.76
CA VAL A 676 28.71 -5.02 42.25
C VAL A 676 27.94 -4.23 41.20
N ALA A 677 28.58 -3.21 40.61
CA ALA A 677 27.99 -2.42 39.55
C ALA A 677 27.70 -3.28 38.32
N LEU A 678 28.70 -4.02 37.83
CA LEU A 678 28.57 -4.94 36.70
C LEU A 678 27.41 -5.92 36.89
N ARG A 679 27.35 -6.62 38.04
CA ARG A 679 26.28 -7.59 38.34
C ARG A 679 24.90 -6.95 38.32
N CYS A 680 24.76 -5.75 38.88
CA CYS A 680 23.50 -5.00 38.88
C CYS A 680 23.13 -4.40 37.50
N LEU A 681 24.11 -4.12 36.63
CA LEU A 681 23.89 -3.74 35.24
C LEU A 681 23.67 -4.96 34.30
N GLY A 682 23.62 -6.17 34.85
CA GLY A 682 23.31 -7.39 34.10
C GLY A 682 24.53 -8.16 33.59
N ALA A 683 25.75 -7.74 33.93
CA ALA A 683 27.00 -8.29 33.41
C ALA A 683 27.82 -9.06 34.46
N LEU A 684 28.41 -10.18 34.07
CA LEU A 684 29.46 -10.88 34.82
C LEU A 684 30.70 -11.02 33.95
N ARG A 685 31.87 -10.64 34.47
CA ARG A 685 33.13 -10.70 33.74
C ARG A 685 33.53 -12.16 33.49
N ALA A 686 33.58 -12.56 32.22
CA ALA A 686 33.80 -13.95 31.82
C ALA A 686 35.27 -14.26 31.50
N GLY A 687 36.03 -13.26 31.03
CA GLY A 687 37.46 -13.40 30.75
C GLY A 687 38.03 -12.21 29.99
N ALA A 688 39.36 -12.14 29.92
CA ALA A 688 40.05 -11.31 28.93
C ALA A 688 40.39 -12.20 27.73
N VAL A 689 39.79 -11.91 26.58
CA VAL A 689 40.01 -12.63 25.32
C VAL A 689 40.40 -11.57 24.29
N GLY A 690 41.38 -11.84 23.44
CA GLY A 690 41.62 -10.99 22.26
C GLY A 690 40.37 -11.01 21.39
N VAL A 691 39.66 -9.89 21.31
CA VAL A 691 38.42 -9.79 20.53
C VAL A 691 38.75 -9.48 19.07
N ASP A 692 38.89 -10.53 18.25
CA ASP A 692 39.17 -10.36 16.81
C ASP A 692 38.01 -9.72 16.04
N VAL A 693 36.77 -9.86 16.53
CA VAL A 693 35.57 -9.26 15.94
C VAL A 693 34.53 -8.96 17.03
N MET A 694 34.12 -7.69 17.18
CA MET A 694 32.89 -7.35 17.90
C MET A 694 31.69 -7.52 16.98
N LYS A 695 30.84 -8.51 17.25
CA LYS A 695 29.55 -8.68 16.56
C LYS A 695 28.47 -7.86 17.27
N GLY A 696 27.76 -7.04 16.51
CA GLY A 696 26.57 -6.37 17.00
C GLY A 696 25.39 -7.33 17.06
N ASP A 697 24.62 -7.27 18.15
CA ASP A 697 23.37 -8.03 18.34
C ASP A 697 22.19 -7.45 17.54
N GLY A 698 22.42 -6.39 16.75
CA GLY A 698 21.42 -5.64 16.04
C GLY A 698 20.73 -4.56 16.88
N SER A 699 20.85 -4.58 18.21
CA SER A 699 20.24 -3.59 19.10
C SER A 699 21.06 -2.30 19.16
N VAL A 700 22.39 -2.39 19.36
CA VAL A 700 23.28 -1.21 19.40
C VAL A 700 23.84 -0.85 18.02
N PHE A 701 24.28 -1.87 17.28
CA PHE A 701 24.74 -1.75 15.89
C PHE A 701 24.54 -3.08 15.17
N SER A 702 24.53 -3.04 13.84
CA SER A 702 24.45 -4.23 12.97
C SER A 702 25.80 -4.58 12.37
N GLY A 703 26.07 -5.88 12.20
CA GLY A 703 27.27 -6.38 11.53
C GLY A 703 28.42 -6.70 12.48
N SER A 704 29.64 -6.38 12.07
CA SER A 704 30.86 -6.83 12.72
C SER A 704 31.97 -5.79 12.63
N VAL A 705 32.49 -5.33 13.77
CA VAL A 705 33.68 -4.47 13.84
C VAL A 705 34.89 -5.39 14.02
N GLY A 706 35.72 -5.53 12.98
CA GLY A 706 36.90 -6.38 13.00
C GLY A 706 38.13 -5.74 13.68
N PHE A 707 39.06 -6.59 14.13
CA PHE A 707 40.28 -6.23 14.86
C PHE A 707 41.07 -5.06 14.27
N ALA A 708 41.17 -4.98 12.94
CA ALA A 708 41.89 -3.91 12.24
C ALA A 708 41.29 -2.50 12.46
N ALA A 709 40.03 -2.40 12.88
CA ALA A 709 39.38 -1.16 13.29
C ALA A 709 39.51 -0.89 14.81
N MET A 710 39.95 -1.87 15.61
CA MET A 710 40.04 -1.81 17.07
C MET A 710 41.47 -1.69 17.61
N SER A 711 42.46 -2.21 16.89
CA SER A 711 43.84 -2.34 17.38
C SER A 711 44.78 -1.29 16.79
N MET A 712 45.59 -0.64 17.63
CA MET A 712 46.76 0.13 17.20
C MET A 712 48.03 -0.72 17.32
N PRO A 713 48.93 -0.73 16.32
CA PRO A 713 50.23 -1.39 16.45
C PRO A 713 50.99 -0.86 17.67
N GLY A 714 51.31 -1.74 18.62
CA GLY A 714 52.03 -1.40 19.86
C GLY A 714 51.16 -1.07 21.08
N MET A 715 49.83 -1.00 20.96
CA MET A 715 48.93 -0.86 22.12
C MET A 715 47.84 -1.94 22.09
N PRO A 716 47.86 -2.94 22.99
CA PRO A 716 46.78 -3.92 23.06
C PRO A 716 45.49 -3.24 23.51
N ALA A 717 44.45 -3.31 22.67
CA ALA A 717 43.12 -2.84 23.00
C ALA A 717 42.59 -3.63 24.22
N SER A 718 42.43 -2.94 25.36
CA SER A 718 41.92 -3.53 26.59
C SER A 718 40.45 -3.92 26.39
N THR A 719 40.25 -5.21 26.15
CA THR A 719 38.94 -5.82 25.90
C THR A 719 38.68 -6.96 26.87
N ALA A 720 37.42 -7.13 27.24
CA ALA A 720 36.93 -8.20 28.11
C ALA A 720 35.60 -8.73 27.59
N THR A 721 35.35 -10.02 27.81
CA THR A 721 34.07 -10.64 27.53
C THR A 721 33.24 -10.72 28.81
N PHE A 722 31.94 -10.56 28.64
CA PHE A 722 30.94 -10.68 29.69
C PHE A 722 29.98 -11.83 29.41
N GLN A 723 29.31 -12.26 30.47
CA GLN A 723 28.11 -13.08 30.49
C GLN A 723 26.94 -12.23 30.95
N THR A 724 25.73 -12.53 30.48
CA THR A 724 24.49 -11.99 31.03
C THR A 724 24.15 -12.66 32.36
N THR A 725 23.74 -11.89 33.37
CA THR A 725 23.00 -12.44 34.52
C THR A 725 21.54 -12.66 34.11
N GLY A 726 20.85 -13.62 34.71
CA GLY A 726 19.46 -13.97 34.33
C GLY A 726 18.39 -12.86 34.51
N ALA A 727 18.78 -11.67 34.98
CA ALA A 727 17.95 -10.46 35.00
C ALA A 727 18.15 -9.54 33.77
N ALA A 728 19.09 -9.88 32.88
CA ALA A 728 19.27 -9.30 31.56
C ALA A 728 18.90 -10.37 30.52
N GLY A 729 17.92 -10.06 29.67
CA GLY A 729 17.27 -11.07 28.83
C GLY A 729 18.23 -11.79 27.88
N THR A 730 18.35 -13.11 28.04
CA THR A 730 18.63 -14.09 26.97
C THR A 730 18.45 -15.51 27.53
N GLY A 731 17.36 -16.19 27.13
CA GLY A 731 17.12 -17.61 27.44
C GLY A 731 16.23 -17.90 28.64
N THR A 732 15.70 -19.13 28.66
CA THR A 732 15.07 -19.79 29.81
C THR A 732 16.01 -19.81 31.03
N PRO A 733 15.51 -19.97 32.27
CA PRO A 733 16.35 -19.99 33.46
C PRO A 733 17.30 -21.22 33.45
N GLY A 734 18.50 -21.02 32.91
CA GLY A 734 19.53 -22.04 32.78
C GLY A 734 20.59 -21.68 31.73
N VAL A 735 21.86 -21.67 32.15
CA VAL A 735 23.09 -21.55 31.33
C VAL A 735 23.39 -20.15 30.75
N ALA A 736 24.25 -19.41 31.44
CA ALA A 736 24.93 -18.24 30.90
C ALA A 736 25.88 -18.63 29.75
N ARG A 737 25.86 -17.87 28.64
CA ARG A 737 26.78 -18.05 27.50
C ARG A 737 27.96 -17.07 27.60
N PRO A 738 29.22 -17.53 27.66
CA PRO A 738 30.38 -16.63 27.60
C PRO A 738 30.50 -15.94 26.24
N GLY A 739 30.86 -14.65 26.20
CA GLY A 739 31.38 -14.00 24.98
C GLY A 739 30.77 -12.67 24.56
N ALA A 740 29.85 -12.07 25.33
CA ALA A 740 29.26 -10.78 24.98
C ALA A 740 30.28 -9.64 25.20
N VAL A 741 30.42 -8.74 24.23
CA VAL A 741 31.33 -7.57 24.32
C VAL A 741 30.59 -6.28 24.67
N ILE A 742 29.27 -6.23 24.44
CA ILE A 742 28.36 -5.25 25.03
C ILE A 742 27.28 -6.05 25.75
N VAL A 743 26.99 -5.70 27.01
CA VAL A 743 25.83 -6.21 27.73
C VAL A 743 24.85 -5.06 27.94
N SER A 744 23.58 -5.29 27.63
CA SER A 744 22.51 -4.32 27.79
C SER A 744 21.48 -4.83 28.80
N ARG A 745 20.94 -3.92 29.62
CA ARG A 745 19.82 -4.21 30.53
C ARG A 745 18.65 -3.32 30.15
N SER A 746 17.48 -3.93 29.90
CA SER A 746 16.25 -3.20 29.63
C SER A 746 15.73 -2.48 30.89
N ALA A 747 14.96 -1.42 30.70
CA ALA A 747 14.24 -0.73 31.76
C ALA A 747 12.93 -1.42 32.16
N VAL A 748 12.52 -2.51 31.49
CA VAL A 748 11.32 -3.29 31.84
C VAL A 748 11.46 -3.91 33.23
N ASN A 749 10.40 -3.81 34.03
CA ASN A 749 10.30 -4.30 35.41
C ASN A 749 10.57 -5.82 35.49
N ALA A 750 11.40 -6.26 36.45
CA ALA A 750 11.69 -7.67 36.68
C ALA A 750 10.43 -8.52 36.97
N ASN A 751 9.35 -7.89 37.48
CA ASN A 751 8.07 -8.53 37.79
C ASN A 751 7.11 -8.60 36.58
N SER A 752 7.49 -8.09 35.41
CA SER A 752 6.69 -8.15 34.18
C SER A 752 7.57 -8.56 33.00
N PRO A 753 7.81 -9.87 32.79
CA PRO A 753 8.68 -10.35 31.73
C PRO A 753 8.15 -9.89 30.36
N ALA A 754 9.06 -9.37 29.55
CA ALA A 754 8.76 -8.87 28.22
C ALA A 754 8.14 -9.97 27.34
N THR A 755 7.00 -9.68 26.71
CA THR A 755 6.32 -10.62 25.81
C THR A 755 6.92 -10.59 24.41
N ALA A 756 6.83 -11.71 23.68
CA ALA A 756 7.14 -11.75 22.25
C ALA A 756 6.02 -11.08 21.46
N GLN A 757 6.39 -10.22 20.53
CA GLN A 757 5.52 -9.30 19.81
C GLN A 757 5.65 -9.55 18.30
N ARG A 758 4.54 -9.74 17.59
CA ARG A 758 4.52 -9.52 16.14
C ARG A 758 4.46 -8.03 15.91
N TYR A 759 5.22 -7.52 14.95
CA TYR A 759 5.27 -6.09 14.64
C TYR A 759 5.39 -5.86 13.15
N PHE A 760 5.03 -4.66 12.68
CA PHE A 760 5.52 -4.12 11.41
C PHE A 760 6.30 -2.82 11.65
N ILE A 761 7.21 -2.49 10.73
CA ILE A 761 7.81 -1.16 10.61
C ILE A 761 7.67 -0.77 9.15
N GLU A 762 6.74 0.13 8.86
CA GLU A 762 6.52 0.67 7.53
C GLU A 762 7.27 1.99 7.38
N SER A 763 7.99 2.18 6.28
CA SER A 763 8.58 3.45 5.90
C SER A 763 7.80 4.08 4.76
N LEU A 764 7.33 5.31 4.95
CA LEU A 764 6.67 6.08 3.89
C LEU A 764 7.64 7.05 3.25
N ALA A 765 7.69 7.01 1.92
CA ALA A 765 8.37 7.91 1.00
C ALA A 765 7.47 9.12 0.66
N SER A 766 8.05 10.19 0.13
CA SER A 766 7.33 11.33 -0.48
C SER A 766 8.04 11.91 -1.72
N GLY A 767 9.02 11.18 -2.25
CA GLY A 767 9.91 11.62 -3.34
C GLY A 767 9.45 11.12 -4.72
N THR A 768 10.32 10.38 -5.40
CA THR A 768 10.03 9.80 -6.73
C THR A 768 9.62 8.33 -6.66
N ALA A 769 9.05 7.85 -7.77
CA ALA A 769 8.58 6.48 -7.97
C ALA A 769 7.50 5.99 -6.97
N ARG A 770 6.33 6.62 -6.98
CA ARG A 770 5.12 6.01 -6.41
C ARG A 770 4.73 4.81 -7.28
N VAL A 771 4.54 3.63 -6.68
CA VAL A 771 4.08 2.43 -7.39
C VAL A 771 2.59 2.25 -7.13
N ARG A 772 1.81 2.03 -8.19
CA ARG A 772 0.36 1.80 -8.14
C ARG A 772 0.02 0.42 -8.69
N PRO A 773 -0.89 -0.35 -8.06
CA PRO A 773 -1.44 -1.57 -8.67
C PRO A 773 -2.32 -1.21 -9.87
N PHE A 774 -2.47 -2.14 -10.82
CA PHE A 774 -3.40 -2.04 -11.94
C PHE A 774 -4.24 -3.31 -12.07
N THR A 775 -5.55 -3.15 -12.19
CA THR A 775 -6.49 -4.27 -12.36
C THR A 775 -6.57 -4.67 -13.83
N TYR A 776 -5.82 -5.70 -14.21
CA TYR A 776 -5.92 -6.31 -15.53
C TYR A 776 -7.34 -6.82 -15.85
N ARG A 777 -7.98 -7.49 -14.87
CA ARG A 777 -9.33 -8.05 -15.01
C ARG A 777 -10.05 -8.22 -13.67
N SER A 778 -11.36 -8.04 -13.72
CA SER A 778 -12.33 -8.41 -12.70
C SER A 778 -13.53 -9.08 -13.41
N PRO A 779 -14.24 -10.05 -12.80
CA PRO A 779 -13.75 -10.98 -11.78
C PRO A 779 -12.64 -11.90 -12.35
N ASN A 780 -11.91 -12.54 -11.45
CA ASN A 780 -10.92 -13.55 -11.77
C ASN A 780 -11.50 -14.93 -11.45
N TYR A 781 -11.17 -15.95 -12.26
CA TYR A 781 -11.73 -17.29 -12.08
C TYR A 781 -10.68 -18.40 -11.98
N THR A 782 -11.09 -19.55 -11.44
CA THR A 782 -10.24 -20.74 -11.36
C THR A 782 -9.83 -21.24 -12.75
N GLY A 783 -8.59 -21.73 -12.84
CA GLY A 783 -8.00 -22.23 -14.08
C GLY A 783 -7.69 -21.16 -15.14
N GLU A 784 -7.65 -19.88 -14.77
CA GLU A 784 -7.23 -18.80 -15.65
C GLU A 784 -5.87 -18.19 -15.22
N SER A 785 -5.15 -17.59 -16.17
CA SER A 785 -3.97 -16.78 -15.87
C SER A 785 -4.37 -15.58 -15.02
N LEU A 786 -3.62 -15.35 -13.93
CA LEU A 786 -3.72 -14.12 -13.14
C LEU A 786 -2.60 -13.17 -13.58
N HIS A 787 -2.89 -11.88 -13.58
CA HIS A 787 -2.00 -10.85 -14.11
C HIS A 787 -1.76 -9.76 -13.05
N PRO A 788 -0.82 -9.96 -12.11
CA PRO A 788 -0.37 -8.89 -11.22
C PRO A 788 0.35 -7.83 -12.07
N ALA A 789 -0.23 -6.64 -12.15
CA ALA A 789 0.29 -5.52 -12.92
C ALA A 789 0.47 -4.31 -12.00
N PHE A 790 1.59 -3.62 -12.15
CA PHE A 790 1.97 -2.46 -11.34
C PHE A 790 2.64 -1.41 -12.23
N HIS A 791 2.38 -0.12 -11.99
CA HIS A 791 2.95 0.96 -12.77
C HIS A 791 3.46 2.10 -11.89
N ILE A 792 4.21 3.02 -12.50
CA ILE A 792 4.65 4.27 -11.86
C ILE A 792 4.04 5.44 -12.65
N PRO A 793 3.12 6.23 -12.09
CA PRO A 793 2.53 7.37 -12.79
C PRO A 793 3.59 8.38 -13.25
N GLU A 794 3.44 8.92 -14.47
CA GLU A 794 4.41 9.82 -15.13
C GLU A 794 4.86 11.00 -14.26
N ILE A 795 3.95 11.52 -13.42
CA ILE A 795 4.23 12.67 -12.55
C ILE A 795 5.34 12.38 -11.50
N TYR A 796 5.55 11.10 -11.14
CA TYR A 796 6.62 10.64 -10.25
C TYR A 796 7.88 10.14 -10.97
N ILE A 797 7.91 10.20 -12.31
CA ILE A 797 9.04 9.75 -13.12
C ILE A 797 9.94 10.96 -13.45
N PRO A 798 11.22 10.95 -13.04
CA PRO A 798 12.12 12.07 -13.28
C PRO A 798 12.42 12.27 -14.77
N ILE A 799 12.70 13.51 -15.17
CA ILE A 799 13.23 13.80 -16.52
C ILE A 799 14.48 12.94 -16.77
N GLY A 800 14.45 12.16 -17.85
CA GLY A 800 15.46 11.17 -18.21
C GLY A 800 15.14 9.72 -17.78
N GLY A 801 14.10 9.51 -16.98
CA GLY A 801 13.69 8.19 -16.49
C GLY A 801 14.56 7.65 -15.36
N PHE A 802 14.48 6.33 -15.15
CA PHE A 802 15.33 5.59 -14.20
C PHE A 802 16.41 4.83 -14.98
N ASP A 803 17.63 4.73 -14.45
CA ASP A 803 18.71 4.00 -15.12
C ASP A 803 18.49 2.48 -15.11
N LYS A 804 17.76 1.99 -14.10
CA LYS A 804 17.33 0.59 -13.99
C LYS A 804 16.13 0.48 -13.05
N VAL A 805 15.14 -0.29 -13.46
CA VAL A 805 14.09 -0.84 -12.58
C VAL A 805 14.29 -2.36 -12.50
N THR A 806 14.10 -2.95 -11.32
CA THR A 806 14.05 -4.39 -11.12
C THR A 806 12.86 -4.68 -10.23
N ALA A 807 11.85 -5.36 -10.78
CA ALA A 807 10.57 -5.57 -10.14
C ALA A 807 10.28 -7.07 -9.96
N THR A 808 9.71 -7.44 -8.83
CA THR A 808 9.18 -8.78 -8.54
C THR A 808 7.85 -8.68 -7.83
N VAL A 809 7.02 -9.71 -7.94
CA VAL A 809 5.78 -9.85 -7.17
C VAL A 809 5.83 -11.13 -6.34
N THR A 810 5.45 -11.04 -5.07
CA THR A 810 5.04 -12.21 -4.29
C THR A 810 3.54 -12.38 -4.39
N VAL A 811 3.14 -13.62 -4.64
CA VAL A 811 1.74 -14.03 -4.80
C VAL A 811 1.44 -14.99 -3.66
N THR A 812 0.67 -14.53 -2.69
CA THR A 812 0.15 -15.38 -1.61
C THR A 812 -1.18 -15.96 -2.06
N ARG A 813 -1.26 -17.28 -2.18
CA ARG A 813 -2.41 -18.02 -2.70
C ARG A 813 -2.96 -19.05 -1.71
N PRO A 814 -4.27 -19.35 -1.72
CA PRO A 814 -4.83 -20.46 -0.97
C PRO A 814 -4.36 -21.82 -1.50
N LEU A 815 -4.22 -22.79 -0.59
CA LEU A 815 -3.94 -24.20 -0.85
C LEU A 815 -5.18 -25.10 -0.72
N GLU A 816 -6.34 -24.50 -0.46
CA GLU A 816 -7.61 -25.19 -0.30
C GLU A 816 -8.75 -24.25 -0.76
N SER A 817 -9.71 -24.81 -1.51
CA SER A 817 -10.90 -24.09 -2.00
C SER A 817 -11.74 -23.55 -0.84
N GLN A 818 -12.01 -22.23 -0.87
CA GLN A 818 -12.89 -21.58 0.10
C GLN A 818 -14.30 -22.18 0.06
N SER A 819 -14.92 -22.26 -1.12
CA SER A 819 -16.28 -22.78 -1.30
C SER A 819 -16.42 -24.24 -0.86
N ARG A 820 -15.37 -25.05 -1.03
CA ARG A 820 -15.31 -26.42 -0.49
C ARG A 820 -15.24 -26.46 1.04
N ILE A 821 -14.61 -25.48 1.69
CA ILE A 821 -14.63 -25.36 3.16
C ILE A 821 -16.05 -24.99 3.59
N LEU A 822 -16.65 -23.95 2.99
CA LEU A 822 -18.01 -23.49 3.32
C LEU A 822 -19.07 -24.59 3.13
N ALA A 823 -18.96 -25.41 2.09
CA ALA A 823 -19.85 -26.55 1.84
C ALA A 823 -19.89 -27.57 3.00
N ARG A 824 -18.82 -27.67 3.81
CA ARG A 824 -18.80 -28.54 5.02
C ARG A 824 -19.76 -28.07 6.11
N ALA A 825 -20.23 -26.83 6.03
CA ALA A 825 -21.20 -26.32 6.98
C ALA A 825 -22.52 -27.09 6.91
N ASP A 826 -22.92 -27.67 5.77
CA ASP A 826 -24.25 -28.29 5.58
C ASP A 826 -25.37 -27.40 6.15
N LEU A 827 -25.50 -26.21 5.54
CA LEU A 827 -26.49 -25.18 5.85
C LEU A 827 -27.32 -24.88 4.61
N ARG A 828 -28.59 -24.48 4.84
CA ARG A 828 -29.56 -24.09 3.79
C ARG A 828 -30.21 -22.74 4.02
N GLU A 829 -29.99 -22.14 5.19
CA GLU A 829 -30.51 -20.84 5.56
C GLU A 829 -29.39 -20.00 6.18
N GLY A 830 -29.50 -18.69 6.03
CA GLY A 830 -28.64 -17.73 6.71
C GLY A 830 -28.87 -17.71 8.22
N GLY A 831 -28.08 -16.92 8.92
CA GLY A 831 -28.16 -16.75 10.36
C GLY A 831 -28.56 -15.33 10.77
N GLY A 832 -28.51 -15.06 12.07
CA GLY A 832 -28.56 -13.70 12.59
C GLY A 832 -27.59 -13.54 13.76
N LEU A 833 -26.88 -12.41 13.82
CA LEU A 833 -25.96 -12.09 14.91
C LEU A 833 -26.17 -10.66 15.37
N SER A 834 -26.57 -10.44 16.63
CA SER A 834 -26.72 -9.10 17.22
C SER A 834 -27.59 -8.12 16.39
N GLY A 835 -28.61 -8.64 15.68
CA GLY A 835 -29.50 -7.88 14.81
C GLY A 835 -29.05 -7.78 13.33
N ASP A 836 -27.93 -8.41 12.98
CA ASP A 836 -27.40 -8.48 11.62
C ASP A 836 -27.87 -9.76 10.89
N PRO A 837 -28.61 -9.67 9.77
CA PRO A 837 -28.96 -10.82 8.94
C PRO A 837 -27.73 -11.35 8.19
N LEU A 838 -27.26 -12.53 8.56
CA LEU A 838 -26.08 -13.13 7.93
C LEU A 838 -26.48 -13.90 6.67
N SER A 839 -25.75 -13.66 5.58
CA SER A 839 -25.84 -14.46 4.36
C SER A 839 -25.52 -15.94 4.62
N LEU A 840 -25.90 -16.82 3.69
CA LEU A 840 -25.63 -18.24 3.79
C LEU A 840 -24.11 -18.51 3.79
N ARG A 841 -23.36 -17.70 3.02
CA ARG A 841 -21.89 -17.66 2.98
C ARG A 841 -21.29 -17.25 4.33
N GLN A 842 -21.77 -16.16 4.94
CA GLN A 842 -21.32 -15.70 6.27
C GLN A 842 -21.63 -16.74 7.36
N ALA A 843 -22.82 -17.34 7.34
CA ALA A 843 -23.22 -18.37 8.30
C ALA A 843 -22.39 -19.66 8.15
N ALA A 844 -22.07 -20.06 6.92
CA ALA A 844 -21.20 -21.20 6.63
C ALA A 844 -19.74 -20.95 7.05
N ASP A 845 -19.22 -19.73 6.88
CA ASP A 845 -17.89 -19.35 7.34
C ASP A 845 -17.81 -19.40 8.87
N LEU A 846 -18.81 -18.86 9.57
CA LEU A 846 -18.88 -18.92 11.04
C LEU A 846 -19.02 -20.35 11.58
N ARG A 847 -19.77 -21.22 10.89
CA ARG A 847 -19.93 -22.63 11.31
C ARG A 847 -18.63 -23.45 11.10
N THR A 848 -17.81 -23.07 10.12
CA THR A 848 -16.56 -23.79 9.77
C THR A 848 -15.31 -23.19 10.42
N ASN A 849 -15.31 -21.88 10.69
CA ASN A 849 -14.29 -21.11 11.41
C ASN A 849 -14.92 -20.29 12.57
N PRO A 850 -15.40 -20.93 13.66
CA PRO A 850 -16.12 -20.23 14.74
C PRO A 850 -15.25 -19.28 15.57
N LYS A 851 -13.92 -19.38 15.47
CA LYS A 851 -12.97 -18.45 16.09
C LYS A 851 -12.55 -17.30 15.16
N GLN A 852 -13.03 -17.31 13.91
CA GLN A 852 -12.64 -16.34 12.87
C GLN A 852 -11.11 -16.23 12.72
N SER A 853 -10.40 -17.34 12.95
CA SER A 853 -8.94 -17.34 13.09
C SER A 853 -8.22 -17.08 11.77
N VAL A 854 -7.20 -16.22 11.85
CA VAL A 854 -6.24 -15.93 10.78
C VAL A 854 -5.60 -17.23 10.30
N GLY A 855 -5.48 -17.42 8.98
CA GLY A 855 -4.84 -18.59 8.39
C GLY A 855 -5.65 -19.90 8.50
N ALA A 856 -6.97 -19.83 8.68
CA ALA A 856 -7.85 -21.00 8.61
C ALA A 856 -7.76 -21.74 7.26
N ILE A 857 -7.58 -20.98 6.16
CA ILE A 857 -7.14 -21.52 4.86
C ILE A 857 -5.61 -21.47 4.86
N LYS A 858 -4.96 -22.60 4.60
CA LYS A 858 -3.50 -22.63 4.42
C LYS A 858 -3.14 -21.89 3.13
N THR A 859 -2.06 -21.11 3.17
CA THR A 859 -1.53 -20.39 2.02
C THR A 859 -0.09 -20.80 1.71
N GLU A 860 0.34 -20.55 0.49
CA GLU A 860 1.75 -20.48 0.10
C GLU A 860 2.05 -19.14 -0.55
N THR A 861 3.29 -18.68 -0.46
CA THR A 861 3.77 -17.46 -1.12
C THR A 861 4.82 -17.83 -2.16
N LEU A 862 4.60 -17.42 -3.40
CA LEU A 862 5.46 -17.70 -4.55
C LEU A 862 5.98 -16.38 -5.14
N THR A 863 7.20 -16.34 -5.65
CA THR A 863 7.82 -15.12 -6.22
C THR A 863 7.97 -15.22 -7.73
N PHE A 864 7.58 -14.18 -8.45
CA PHE A 864 7.70 -14.06 -9.89
C PHE A 864 8.41 -12.73 -10.25
N PRO A 865 9.21 -12.68 -11.34
CA PRO A 865 9.65 -11.40 -11.89
C PRO A 865 8.46 -10.66 -12.49
N LEU A 866 8.44 -9.33 -12.38
CA LEU A 866 7.57 -8.48 -13.20
C LEU A 866 8.41 -7.86 -14.32
N ASN A 867 7.85 -7.71 -15.52
CA ASN A 867 8.56 -7.14 -16.66
C ASN A 867 7.70 -6.17 -17.49
N ASP A 868 8.41 -5.27 -18.18
CA ASP A 868 7.92 -4.14 -18.99
C ASP A 868 8.61 -4.29 -20.37
N ALA A 869 8.25 -5.37 -21.07
CA ALA A 869 8.99 -5.90 -22.22
C ALA A 869 8.07 -6.42 -23.35
N GLY A 870 6.78 -6.09 -23.30
CA GLY A 870 5.73 -6.57 -24.20
C GLY A 870 5.56 -8.09 -24.15
N GLN A 871 5.74 -8.69 -22.97
CA GLN A 871 5.77 -10.14 -22.74
C GLN A 871 5.01 -10.51 -21.48
N ASP A 872 4.62 -11.79 -21.32
CA ASP A 872 3.92 -12.27 -20.13
C ASP A 872 2.69 -11.43 -19.76
N GLY A 873 1.83 -11.09 -20.73
CA GLY A 873 0.57 -10.35 -20.49
C GLY A 873 0.67 -8.83 -20.64
N ASP A 874 1.87 -8.26 -20.38
CA ASP A 874 2.20 -6.91 -20.79
C ASP A 874 1.99 -6.76 -22.32
N THR A 875 1.26 -5.72 -22.72
CA THR A 875 0.92 -5.48 -24.13
C THR A 875 1.90 -4.57 -24.85
N SER A 876 2.84 -3.92 -24.14
CA SER A 876 3.78 -2.96 -24.72
C SER A 876 5.07 -2.79 -23.94
N ALA A 877 6.21 -3.04 -24.60
CA ALA A 877 7.53 -2.79 -24.02
C ALA A 877 7.81 -1.31 -23.75
N ASP A 878 8.51 -1.05 -22.64
CA ASP A 878 8.95 0.26 -22.15
C ASP A 878 7.80 1.27 -21.90
N ASP A 879 6.57 0.80 -21.64
CA ASP A 879 5.41 1.65 -21.32
C ASP A 879 5.28 1.98 -19.82
N ARG A 880 6.14 1.35 -18.98
CA ARG A 880 6.23 1.47 -17.52
C ARG A 880 5.07 0.82 -16.76
N TYR A 881 4.44 -0.19 -17.37
CA TYR A 881 3.69 -1.22 -16.67
C TYR A 881 4.56 -2.46 -16.53
N TRP A 882 4.70 -2.93 -15.29
CA TRP A 882 5.39 -4.16 -14.96
C TRP A 882 4.35 -5.24 -14.63
N GLU A 883 4.19 -6.20 -15.54
CA GLU A 883 3.21 -7.28 -15.45
C GLU A 883 3.89 -8.67 -15.44
N VAL A 884 3.14 -9.70 -15.05
CA VAL A 884 3.47 -11.10 -15.34
C VAL A 884 2.20 -11.97 -15.45
N ALA A 885 2.08 -12.73 -16.52
CA ALA A 885 1.03 -13.74 -16.71
C ALA A 885 1.39 -14.99 -15.90
N LEU A 886 0.70 -15.18 -14.77
CA LEU A 886 0.94 -16.31 -13.89
C LEU A 886 0.40 -17.62 -14.51
N PRO A 887 1.12 -18.75 -14.37
CA PRO A 887 0.62 -20.04 -14.84
C PRO A 887 -0.77 -20.36 -14.26
N GLU A 888 -1.73 -20.79 -15.08
CA GLU A 888 -3.14 -21.04 -14.70
C GLU A 888 -3.31 -21.89 -13.43
N LYS A 889 -2.40 -22.83 -13.18
CA LYS A 889 -2.32 -23.65 -11.94
C LYS A 889 -2.19 -22.84 -10.64
N ILE A 890 -1.82 -21.56 -10.71
CA ILE A 890 -1.81 -20.64 -9.57
C ILE A 890 -3.26 -20.38 -9.12
N ALA A 891 -4.18 -20.13 -10.06
CA ALA A 891 -5.61 -19.99 -9.83
C ALA A 891 -6.35 -21.34 -9.68
N GLN A 892 -5.76 -22.35 -9.03
CA GLN A 892 -6.39 -23.66 -8.84
C GLN A 892 -7.58 -23.64 -7.86
N PHE A 893 -7.58 -22.71 -6.90
CA PHE A 893 -8.54 -22.65 -5.81
C PHE A 893 -9.19 -21.27 -5.75
N ASP A 894 -10.48 -21.24 -5.42
CA ASP A 894 -11.23 -20.02 -5.12
C ASP A 894 -10.88 -19.47 -3.72
N GLY A 895 -10.89 -18.14 -3.61
CA GLY A 895 -10.52 -17.39 -2.41
C GLY A 895 -9.74 -16.10 -2.72
N ASP A 896 -9.21 -15.47 -1.67
CA ASP A 896 -8.41 -14.25 -1.77
C ASP A 896 -6.94 -14.57 -2.14
N TYR A 897 -6.39 -13.80 -3.07
CA TYR A 897 -5.00 -13.82 -3.51
C TYR A 897 -4.38 -12.44 -3.29
N THR A 898 -3.24 -12.40 -2.60
CA THR A 898 -2.52 -11.14 -2.34
C THR A 898 -1.33 -11.02 -3.25
N PHE A 899 -1.23 -9.89 -3.97
CA PHE A 899 -0.07 -9.51 -4.78
C PHE A 899 0.69 -8.42 -4.05
N HIS A 900 1.94 -8.69 -3.64
CA HIS A 900 2.82 -7.70 -3.00
C HIS A 900 4.07 -7.54 -3.88
N ALA A 901 4.20 -6.38 -4.52
CA ALA A 901 5.27 -6.09 -5.44
C ALA A 901 6.42 -5.34 -4.75
N TYR A 902 7.66 -5.68 -5.15
CA TYR A 902 8.90 -5.07 -4.70
C TYR A 902 9.64 -4.52 -5.91
N PHE A 903 9.93 -3.23 -5.88
CA PHE A 903 10.64 -2.50 -6.91
C PHE A 903 11.95 -1.96 -6.35
N THR A 904 13.09 -2.43 -6.88
CA THR A 904 14.38 -1.77 -6.68
C THR A 904 14.68 -0.89 -7.88
N ILE A 905 14.78 0.42 -7.65
CA ILE A 905 14.90 1.46 -8.67
C ILE A 905 16.21 2.19 -8.48
N CYS A 906 16.99 2.35 -9.54
CA CYS A 906 18.32 2.96 -9.51
C CYS A 906 18.37 4.26 -10.32
N ARG A 907 19.05 5.26 -9.75
CA ARG A 907 19.39 6.53 -10.39
C ARG A 907 20.83 6.92 -10.01
N GLY A 908 21.72 6.98 -11.00
CA GLY A 908 23.16 7.09 -10.80
C GLY A 908 23.69 5.91 -9.97
N THR A 909 24.33 6.22 -8.84
CA THR A 909 24.85 5.23 -7.88
C THR A 909 23.88 4.89 -6.75
N LEU A 910 22.72 5.56 -6.68
CA LEU A 910 21.73 5.36 -5.63
C LEU A 910 20.64 4.41 -6.13
N CYS A 911 20.41 3.32 -5.41
CA CYS A 911 19.24 2.47 -5.60
C CYS A 911 18.37 2.51 -4.34
N PHE A 912 17.06 2.66 -4.53
CA PHE A 912 16.05 2.71 -3.49
C PHE A 912 14.93 1.73 -3.79
N ASP A 913 14.21 1.33 -2.75
CA ASP A 913 13.12 0.36 -2.86
C ASP A 913 11.75 1.05 -2.73
N ARG A 914 10.75 0.46 -3.37
CA ARG A 914 9.34 0.84 -3.36
C ARG A 914 8.49 -0.42 -3.33
N GLU A 915 7.36 -0.39 -2.63
CA GLU A 915 6.49 -1.54 -2.45
C GLU A 915 5.03 -1.14 -2.65
N ALA A 916 4.22 -2.05 -3.20
CA ALA A 916 2.79 -1.86 -3.40
C ALA A 916 2.05 -3.20 -3.25
N GLN A 917 0.83 -3.17 -2.74
CA GLN A 917 0.04 -4.37 -2.51
C GLN A 917 -1.42 -4.21 -2.98
N GLN A 918 -1.98 -5.29 -3.54
CA GLN A 918 -3.40 -5.41 -3.88
C GLN A 918 -3.91 -6.81 -3.46
N THR A 919 -5.19 -6.92 -3.14
CA THR A 919 -5.86 -8.22 -2.96
C THR A 919 -6.90 -8.42 -4.05
N VAL A 920 -6.83 -9.55 -4.76
CA VAL A 920 -7.84 -9.96 -5.74
C VAL A 920 -8.56 -11.21 -5.26
N VAL A 921 -9.80 -11.39 -5.70
CA VAL A 921 -10.64 -12.54 -5.36
C VAL A 921 -10.78 -13.40 -6.61
N VAL A 922 -10.54 -14.71 -6.46
CA VAL A 922 -10.72 -15.73 -7.49
C VAL A 922 -11.96 -16.55 -7.14
N ASP A 923 -12.89 -16.67 -8.08
CA ASP A 923 -14.11 -17.49 -7.95
C ASP A 923 -14.01 -18.78 -8.81
N ALA A 924 -14.71 -19.85 -8.46
CA ALA A 924 -14.69 -21.06 -9.29
C ALA A 924 -15.34 -20.79 -10.66
N LYS A 925 -14.65 -21.06 -11.79
CA LYS A 925 -15.21 -20.79 -13.13
C LYS A 925 -16.33 -21.78 -13.48
N PRO A 926 -17.61 -21.40 -13.58
CA PRO A 926 -18.65 -22.35 -13.98
C PRO A 926 -18.38 -22.95 -15.37
N ASP A 927 -18.29 -24.28 -15.45
CA ASP A 927 -18.12 -25.05 -16.67
C ASP A 927 -19.49 -25.68 -17.05
N PRO A 928 -20.03 -25.44 -18.26
CA PRO A 928 -21.29 -26.03 -18.72
C PRO A 928 -21.36 -27.56 -18.69
N ALA A 929 -20.23 -28.26 -18.84
CA ALA A 929 -20.14 -29.72 -18.85
C ALA A 929 -20.03 -30.34 -17.45
N ALA A 930 -19.46 -29.60 -16.48
CA ALA A 930 -19.37 -30.04 -15.09
C ALA A 930 -20.60 -29.66 -14.24
N SER A 931 -21.21 -28.51 -14.55
CA SER A 931 -22.31 -27.94 -13.77
C SER A 931 -23.59 -28.79 -13.81
N LYS A 932 -24.39 -28.73 -12.74
CA LYS A 932 -25.61 -29.54 -12.60
C LYS A 932 -26.86 -28.67 -12.71
N VAL A 933 -27.86 -29.17 -13.44
CA VAL A 933 -29.13 -28.47 -13.68
C VAL A 933 -30.30 -29.42 -13.43
N GLN A 934 -31.31 -28.94 -12.70
CA GLN A 934 -32.61 -29.58 -12.58
C GLN A 934 -33.71 -28.54 -12.82
N VAL A 935 -34.59 -28.78 -13.80
CA VAL A 935 -35.71 -27.89 -14.14
C VAL A 935 -37.01 -28.49 -13.61
N THR A 936 -37.79 -27.68 -12.89
CA THR A 936 -39.10 -28.06 -12.34
C THR A 936 -40.14 -27.02 -12.76
N GLN A 937 -41.28 -27.47 -13.32
CA GLN A 937 -42.39 -26.56 -13.64
C GLN A 937 -43.13 -26.14 -12.37
N ALA A 938 -43.56 -24.88 -12.29
CA ALA A 938 -44.37 -24.40 -11.17
C ALA A 938 -45.75 -25.08 -11.17
N ALA A 939 -46.09 -25.76 -10.08
CA ALA A 939 -47.35 -26.50 -9.97
C ALA A 939 -48.56 -25.54 -10.13
N GLY A 940 -49.38 -25.78 -11.15
CA GLY A 940 -50.58 -24.99 -11.43
C GLY A 940 -50.37 -23.66 -12.15
N VAL A 941 -49.13 -23.29 -12.51
CA VAL A 941 -48.82 -22.02 -13.21
C VAL A 941 -48.16 -22.30 -14.56
N GLN A 942 -48.86 -22.02 -15.66
CA GLN A 942 -48.26 -22.09 -17.00
C GLN A 942 -47.25 -20.95 -17.21
N GLY A 943 -46.12 -21.24 -17.85
CA GLY A 943 -45.12 -20.23 -18.20
C GLY A 943 -44.19 -19.83 -17.04
N VAL A 944 -44.04 -20.64 -16.00
CA VAL A 944 -43.06 -20.43 -14.92
C VAL A 944 -42.33 -21.72 -14.59
N ALA A 945 -41.00 -21.67 -14.61
CA ALA A 945 -40.12 -22.77 -14.23
C ALA A 945 -39.15 -22.33 -13.12
N THR A 946 -38.86 -23.24 -12.20
CA THR A 946 -37.76 -23.11 -11.23
C THR A 946 -36.62 -24.01 -11.69
N VAL A 947 -35.45 -23.41 -11.90
CA VAL A 947 -34.21 -24.10 -12.22
C VAL A 947 -33.36 -24.16 -10.96
N LEU A 948 -33.02 -25.36 -10.51
CA LEU A 948 -31.94 -25.58 -9.56
C LEU A 948 -30.65 -25.73 -10.36
N TYR A 949 -29.68 -24.85 -10.10
CA TYR A 949 -28.40 -24.80 -10.79
C TYR A 949 -27.26 -24.87 -9.78
N THR A 950 -26.41 -25.89 -9.87
CA THR A 950 -25.16 -25.97 -9.11
C THR A 950 -24.01 -25.72 -10.09
N PRO A 951 -23.51 -24.47 -10.21
CA PRO A 951 -22.32 -24.16 -11.00
C PRO A 951 -21.11 -24.90 -10.43
N LEU A 952 -20.44 -25.70 -11.26
CA LEU A 952 -19.21 -26.40 -10.95
C LEU A 952 -18.15 -26.05 -11.99
N ASP A 953 -16.90 -25.87 -11.57
CA ASP A 953 -15.76 -25.74 -12.49
C ASP A 953 -15.31 -27.08 -13.08
N ALA A 954 -14.39 -27.02 -14.04
CA ALA A 954 -13.83 -28.19 -14.72
C ALA A 954 -13.17 -29.22 -13.77
N SER A 955 -12.83 -28.82 -12.53
CA SER A 955 -12.28 -29.69 -11.48
C SER A 955 -13.34 -30.18 -10.47
N GLY A 956 -14.57 -29.69 -10.59
CA GLY A 956 -15.70 -29.99 -9.71
C GLY A 956 -15.81 -29.09 -8.47
N LEU A 957 -15.10 -27.96 -8.42
CA LEU A 957 -15.30 -26.96 -7.37
C LEU A 957 -16.58 -26.16 -7.64
N SER A 958 -17.37 -25.94 -6.59
CA SER A 958 -18.56 -25.09 -6.67
C SER A 958 -18.18 -23.62 -6.59
N LEU A 959 -18.97 -22.76 -7.25
CA LEU A 959 -18.93 -21.30 -7.06
C LEU A 959 -19.22 -20.87 -5.61
N GLY A 960 -19.80 -21.76 -4.80
CA GLY A 960 -20.19 -21.49 -3.43
C GLY A 960 -21.49 -20.67 -3.33
N PRO A 961 -21.98 -20.40 -2.11
CA PRO A 961 -23.21 -19.64 -1.87
C PRO A 961 -23.00 -18.13 -2.07
N ASP A 962 -24.09 -17.43 -2.40
CA ASP A 962 -24.22 -15.97 -2.44
C ASP A 962 -23.30 -15.25 -3.45
N ARG A 963 -22.99 -15.92 -4.57
CA ARG A 963 -22.20 -15.42 -5.71
C ARG A 963 -23.02 -15.19 -6.98
N GLN A 964 -24.34 -15.00 -6.88
CA GLN A 964 -25.22 -14.78 -8.05
C GLN A 964 -24.83 -13.56 -8.91
N SER A 965 -24.06 -12.61 -8.38
CA SER A 965 -23.47 -11.50 -9.15
C SER A 965 -22.38 -11.93 -10.14
N GLN A 966 -21.75 -13.08 -9.91
CA GLN A 966 -20.75 -13.69 -10.82
C GLN A 966 -21.41 -14.50 -11.96
N LEU A 967 -22.75 -14.52 -12.02
CA LEU A 967 -23.52 -15.22 -13.05
C LEU A 967 -24.36 -14.22 -13.86
N ARG A 968 -24.22 -14.27 -15.18
CA ARG A 968 -25.05 -13.51 -16.12
C ARG A 968 -26.16 -14.40 -16.66
N PHE A 969 -27.41 -14.00 -16.39
CA PHE A 969 -28.61 -14.70 -16.86
C PHE A 969 -29.21 -13.98 -18.07
N THR A 970 -29.39 -14.67 -19.19
CA THR A 970 -29.99 -14.11 -20.41
C THR A 970 -31.14 -14.99 -20.88
N GLY A 971 -32.35 -14.42 -20.96
CA GLY A 971 -33.51 -15.12 -21.51
C GLY A 971 -33.54 -15.06 -23.04
N SER A 972 -33.89 -16.17 -23.68
CA SER A 972 -34.39 -16.15 -25.07
C SER A 972 -35.69 -15.35 -25.18
N LYS A 973 -36.17 -15.05 -26.41
CA LYS A 973 -37.34 -14.20 -26.62
C LYS A 973 -38.57 -14.68 -25.82
N GLY A 974 -39.11 -13.81 -24.98
CA GLY A 974 -40.25 -14.11 -24.12
C GLY A 974 -39.89 -14.80 -22.80
N VAL A 975 -38.61 -15.04 -22.50
CA VAL A 975 -38.10 -15.54 -21.22
C VAL A 975 -37.58 -14.36 -20.38
N SER A 976 -37.91 -14.33 -19.09
CA SER A 976 -37.31 -13.39 -18.13
C SER A 976 -37.15 -14.03 -16.75
N VAL A 977 -35.95 -13.86 -16.17
CA VAL A 977 -35.66 -14.24 -14.79
C VAL A 977 -36.38 -13.29 -13.83
N LYS A 978 -36.93 -13.85 -12.74
CA LYS A 978 -37.69 -13.13 -11.70
C LYS A 978 -37.00 -13.11 -10.35
N ASP A 979 -36.31 -14.20 -9.99
CA ASP A 979 -35.62 -14.38 -8.72
C ASP A 979 -34.40 -15.29 -8.92
N VAL A 980 -33.31 -15.04 -8.20
CA VAL A 980 -32.12 -15.88 -8.11
C VAL A 980 -31.63 -15.86 -6.66
N ARG A 981 -31.62 -17.01 -6.00
CA ARG A 981 -31.18 -17.13 -4.60
C ARG A 981 -30.36 -18.39 -4.35
N SER A 982 -29.45 -18.32 -3.39
CA SER A 982 -28.75 -19.48 -2.84
C SER A 982 -29.73 -20.43 -2.14
N VAL A 983 -29.46 -21.74 -2.20
CA VAL A 983 -30.28 -22.81 -1.61
C VAL A 983 -29.50 -23.58 -0.54
N ASP A 984 -28.19 -23.71 -0.70
CA ASP A 984 -27.31 -24.41 0.23
C ASP A 984 -25.90 -23.80 0.25
N ALA A 985 -25.17 -24.08 1.33
CA ALA A 985 -23.76 -23.71 1.47
C ALA A 985 -22.83 -24.46 0.51
N ALA A 986 -23.35 -25.45 -0.25
CA ALA A 986 -22.64 -26.11 -1.34
C ALA A 986 -22.71 -25.34 -2.67
N GLY A 987 -23.42 -24.21 -2.72
CA GLY A 987 -23.48 -23.32 -3.87
C GLY A 987 -24.52 -23.69 -4.92
N THR A 988 -25.62 -24.35 -4.52
CA THR A 988 -26.80 -24.51 -5.39
C THR A 988 -27.63 -23.23 -5.40
N TYR A 989 -28.08 -22.80 -6.58
CA TYR A 989 -28.94 -21.64 -6.80
C TYR A 989 -30.33 -22.07 -7.27
N ALA A 990 -31.38 -21.44 -6.76
CA ALA A 990 -32.73 -21.51 -7.29
C ALA A 990 -33.01 -20.26 -8.15
N ILE A 991 -33.24 -20.48 -9.44
CA ILE A 991 -33.55 -19.44 -10.42
C ILE A 991 -35.02 -19.60 -10.81
N THR A 992 -35.84 -18.59 -10.52
CA THR A 992 -37.24 -18.55 -10.97
C THR A 992 -37.30 -17.81 -12.30
N ALA A 993 -37.69 -18.50 -13.38
CA ALA A 993 -37.83 -17.92 -14.71
C ALA A 993 -39.28 -18.00 -15.20
N SER A 994 -39.76 -16.89 -15.75
CA SER A 994 -41.02 -16.83 -16.49
C SER A 994 -40.76 -16.93 -17.99
N TYR A 995 -41.64 -17.58 -18.73
CA TYR A 995 -41.56 -17.75 -20.18
C TYR A 995 -42.95 -17.71 -20.84
N ASP A 996 -43.03 -17.19 -22.05
CA ASP A 996 -44.25 -17.25 -22.88
C ASP A 996 -44.65 -18.73 -23.14
N PRO A 997 -45.85 -19.19 -22.75
CA PRO A 997 -46.32 -20.56 -23.01
C PRO A 997 -46.38 -20.94 -24.50
N LEU A 998 -46.45 -19.95 -25.40
CA LEU A 998 -46.41 -20.12 -26.86
C LEU A 998 -44.99 -20.27 -27.41
N ASN A 999 -43.95 -19.95 -26.62
CA ASN A 999 -42.58 -20.25 -27.00
C ASN A 999 -42.37 -21.77 -27.04
N THR A 1000 -41.94 -22.28 -28.19
CA THR A 1000 -41.72 -23.71 -28.46
C THR A 1000 -40.36 -24.22 -27.96
N ASN A 1001 -39.41 -23.32 -27.67
CA ASN A 1001 -38.10 -23.64 -27.10
C ASN A 1001 -37.64 -22.50 -26.18
N PRO A 1002 -38.33 -22.29 -25.03
CA PRO A 1002 -37.95 -21.28 -24.05
C PRO A 1002 -36.64 -21.68 -23.39
N THR A 1003 -35.56 -20.98 -23.72
CA THR A 1003 -34.22 -21.22 -23.18
C THR A 1003 -33.78 -20.07 -22.27
N LEU A 1004 -33.13 -20.42 -21.17
CA LEU A 1004 -32.39 -19.55 -20.26
C LEU A 1004 -30.89 -19.84 -20.42
N SER A 1005 -30.15 -18.84 -20.87
CA SER A 1005 -28.69 -18.88 -20.94
C SER A 1005 -28.10 -18.41 -19.61
N VAL A 1006 -27.13 -19.16 -19.07
CA VAL A 1006 -26.39 -18.81 -17.85
C VAL A 1006 -24.89 -18.85 -18.14
N ALA A 1007 -24.21 -17.72 -18.05
CA ALA A 1007 -22.78 -17.61 -18.31
C ALA A 1007 -22.04 -17.06 -17.08
N PRO A 1008 -20.75 -17.37 -16.87
CA PRO A 1008 -19.92 -16.63 -15.93
C PRO A 1008 -19.85 -15.16 -16.34
N PHE A 1009 -19.91 -14.25 -15.38
CA PHE A 1009 -19.82 -12.82 -15.66
C PHE A 1009 -18.46 -12.49 -16.32
N GLY A 1010 -18.50 -11.79 -17.45
CA GLY A 1010 -17.32 -11.54 -18.28
C GLY A 1010 -16.76 -12.75 -19.04
N ARG A 1011 -17.46 -13.91 -19.09
CA ARG A 1011 -17.12 -15.04 -19.98
C ARG A 1011 -18.34 -15.45 -20.83
N PRO A 1012 -18.82 -14.58 -21.75
CA PRO A 1012 -20.02 -14.88 -22.54
C PRO A 1012 -19.90 -16.10 -23.45
N GLY A 1013 -18.68 -16.58 -23.75
CA GLY A 1013 -18.45 -17.82 -24.50
C GLY A 1013 -18.70 -19.10 -23.70
N ASP A 1014 -18.65 -19.05 -22.36
CA ASP A 1014 -18.79 -20.20 -21.46
C ASP A 1014 -20.25 -20.41 -21.02
N ALA A 1015 -21.21 -20.08 -21.91
CA ALA A 1015 -22.64 -20.06 -21.61
C ALA A 1015 -23.28 -21.47 -21.61
N LEU A 1016 -24.06 -21.75 -20.57
CA LEU A 1016 -24.90 -22.94 -20.45
C LEU A 1016 -26.36 -22.62 -20.85
N GLU A 1017 -26.83 -23.27 -21.91
CA GLU A 1017 -28.21 -23.12 -22.42
C GLU A 1017 -29.18 -24.12 -21.74
N ILE A 1018 -30.05 -23.59 -20.88
CA ILE A 1018 -31.02 -24.38 -20.09
C ILE A 1018 -32.41 -24.28 -20.72
N LYS A 1019 -32.96 -25.39 -21.20
CA LYS A 1019 -34.35 -25.45 -21.67
C LYS A 1019 -35.31 -25.42 -20.49
N LEU A 1020 -36.25 -24.49 -20.52
CA LEU A 1020 -37.28 -24.32 -19.49
C LEU A 1020 -38.53 -25.17 -19.73
N ARG A 1021 -38.57 -25.98 -20.81
CA ARG A 1021 -39.70 -26.81 -21.22
C ARG A 1021 -39.21 -28.12 -21.85
#